data_AF-A0A7Y4R235-F1
#
_entry.id   AF-A0A7Y4R235-F1
#
_cell.length_a   1.000
_cell.length_b   1.000
_cell.length_c   1.000
_cell.angle_alpha   90.00
_cell.angle_beta   90.00
_cell.angle_gamma   90.00
#
_symmetry.space_group_name_H-M   'P 1'
#
loop_
_entity.id
_entity.type
_entity.pdbx_description
1 polymer ?
#
loop_
_entity_poly.entity_id
_entity_poly.type
_entity_poly.pdbx_seq_one_letter_code
_entity_poly.pdbx_strand_id
1 'polypeptide(L)'
;MKRQASILFVLFIQLCTSYFGVLAQGNLDSLKQVLNASVTPEAKVNALNELAYGYYDVDDSLAIQYASVALQIASNHHYLKGMKSAHTMMGLGMLSSGNTAKAKFHFKQSANIILTNGIDLSDYNSLLWGTLYKELGEYDSALQKYHQVILPFQQHRKVYLKAAYKNIADVHALRFENKVALKYLDSARAIPGVKNGYVEMDIERISGQIYINMIEMDKATTAFNRLCKLTEVHSDYYHKIECKLSQSKLKLIKGENNLSLQYILEAVALTKKYNQYQYVAVLTQAAEAYLELSQLELTAQYLFQALKLSEQAGFKHQTAIIYNNLAWLNKIQRKYIDAIEYTQKAELLFTHVGDLRGVSEAYNIRGLTYLLMEEYDLAEKEYKVALTIREEISDQRGMSASWYNIADLYLEQEKNKEALALLHKVIEIEKKIGNKPYLSMTYGLIARQMVRDKNFKEALQFLKKSEQEGLSDQSFYIQRDNARSYRFYYEAIGDYKSAYEYQFKYQELNDAIYDRVGSDKLAEYEALYKVEKRDQEIALLNQMKRNHEDQIRIQNIELTQQNTILIFGSVLFLLFGFILLRNNKFNTAKDQSNAELKKLNREISKQNESAQFSLLQIQKLQGELQIQEQKYRELIQNASDIICELNGRGNINFINHSVTRILGYQENDVLGSFFHEIISRDYLETVTQHYFSKIASQAEYDYYEFPVRTQTGETIWVGLSASFFYHFSKLIKTAIIARDITKQRKAEDELKKSQSEYENLVESIPIGIYKLIPKQNGVDQYVYTSPSWTEITGIDQQDIMNRPDVFVELIHPDDRISFITNHASDHTKFVWEGRIIANGEIKFIRIESRDITQNGVVIQNGFIKDITIRKLAEIDTQKAKEAAEKANAAKSEFLANVSHEMRTPLNGIIGFSDLLLKSKMSAQQEKYIATVLQSAKALLNIIDDVLDFSKIVVNKMVLFKEKTNLQELAAELISVIQFESDAKKLKLLYTIDDLLPQQILVDEVRLKQILLNLLTNAIKFTEKGEIELIIKQVYERNNSQIILFAVRDTGIGIEPSQHQKIFEAFTQADLSTTKRFGGTGLGLTISNQLLQLMDSELKLLSEVGTGSTFYFELKV
;
A
#
# COMPACT_ATOMS: atom_id res chain seq x y z
N MET A 1 -23.80 -34.01 -6.32
CA MET A 1 -24.01 -33.77 -4.87
C MET A 1 -23.48 -32.44 -4.37
N LYS A 2 -22.22 -32.02 -4.62
CA LYS A 2 -21.69 -30.71 -4.15
C LYS A 2 -22.38 -29.46 -4.74
N ARG A 3 -22.84 -29.51 -6.00
CA ARG A 3 -23.61 -28.42 -6.66
C ARG A 3 -25.02 -28.24 -6.07
N GLN A 4 -25.69 -29.34 -5.71
CA GLN A 4 -27.00 -29.30 -5.04
C GLN A 4 -26.89 -28.84 -3.58
N ALA A 5 -25.81 -29.20 -2.87
CA ALA A 5 -25.57 -28.69 -1.51
C ALA A 5 -25.34 -27.16 -1.48
N SER A 6 -24.73 -26.60 -2.53
CA SER A 6 -24.49 -25.15 -2.65
C SER A 6 -25.77 -24.38 -2.94
N ILE A 7 -26.65 -24.92 -3.80
CA ILE A 7 -27.96 -24.34 -4.11
C ILE A 7 -28.92 -24.46 -2.90
N LEU A 8 -28.89 -25.59 -2.18
CA LEU A 8 -29.64 -25.77 -0.94
C LEU A 8 -29.12 -24.87 0.18
N PHE A 9 -27.83 -24.56 0.25
CA PHE A 9 -27.27 -23.62 1.23
C PHE A 9 -27.67 -22.17 0.93
N VAL A 10 -27.71 -21.76 -0.35
CA VAL A 10 -28.20 -20.44 -0.77
C VAL A 10 -29.72 -20.32 -0.55
N LEU A 11 -30.50 -21.36 -0.85
CA LEU A 11 -31.94 -21.41 -0.56
C LEU A 11 -32.23 -21.46 0.94
N PHE A 12 -31.41 -22.14 1.74
CA PHE A 12 -31.52 -22.18 3.20
C PHE A 12 -31.14 -20.85 3.83
N ILE A 13 -30.13 -20.14 3.31
CA ILE A 13 -29.81 -18.76 3.70
C ILE A 13 -30.96 -17.81 3.31
N GLN A 14 -31.54 -17.95 2.11
CA GLN A 14 -32.71 -17.16 1.70
C GLN A 14 -33.95 -17.46 2.56
N LEU A 15 -34.20 -18.73 2.91
CA LEU A 15 -35.28 -19.16 3.80
C LEU A 15 -35.05 -18.75 5.26
N CYS A 16 -33.80 -18.71 5.74
CA CYS A 16 -33.49 -18.14 7.05
C CYS A 16 -33.65 -16.62 7.05
N THR A 17 -33.22 -15.91 5.99
CA THR A 17 -33.44 -14.45 5.90
C THR A 17 -34.91 -14.05 5.81
N SER A 18 -35.76 -14.88 5.18
CA SER A 18 -37.21 -14.64 5.16
C SER A 18 -37.89 -15.04 6.48
N TYR A 19 -37.43 -16.08 7.17
CA TYR A 19 -37.98 -16.47 8.48
C TYR A 19 -37.70 -15.44 9.59
N PHE A 20 -36.56 -14.74 9.54
CA PHE A 20 -36.21 -13.72 10.54
C PHE A 20 -36.72 -12.31 10.20
N GLY A 21 -36.89 -11.99 8.90
CA GLY A 21 -37.71 -10.84 8.50
C GLY A 21 -39.12 -10.96 9.06
N VAL A 22 -39.72 -12.15 9.02
CA VAL A 22 -41.07 -12.42 9.52
C VAL A 22 -41.24 -12.19 11.04
N LEU A 23 -40.20 -12.32 11.88
CA LEU A 23 -40.31 -12.09 13.33
C LEU A 23 -40.20 -10.60 13.71
N ALA A 24 -39.29 -9.84 13.10
CA ALA A 24 -39.20 -8.39 13.29
C ALA A 24 -40.38 -7.66 12.62
N GLN A 25 -40.75 -8.09 11.41
CA GLN A 25 -41.95 -7.62 10.72
C GLN A 25 -43.20 -8.00 11.51
N GLY A 26 -43.28 -9.20 12.08
CA GLY A 26 -44.41 -9.64 12.92
C GLY A 26 -44.60 -8.78 14.18
N ASN A 27 -43.51 -8.36 14.83
CA ASN A 27 -43.57 -7.40 15.94
C ASN A 27 -43.98 -5.99 15.47
N LEU A 28 -43.43 -5.49 14.36
CA LEU A 28 -43.81 -4.21 13.78
C LEU A 28 -45.26 -4.20 13.27
N ASP A 29 -45.74 -5.30 12.71
CA ASP A 29 -47.11 -5.48 12.25
C ASP A 29 -48.07 -5.57 13.43
N SER A 30 -47.67 -6.20 14.54
CA SER A 30 -48.41 -6.14 15.80
C SER A 30 -48.48 -4.71 16.36
N LEU A 31 -47.40 -3.94 16.31
CA LEU A 31 -47.38 -2.54 16.73
C LEU A 31 -48.23 -1.65 15.83
N LYS A 32 -48.28 -1.91 14.51
CA LYS A 32 -49.21 -1.25 13.58
C LYS A 32 -50.66 -1.60 13.89
N GLN A 33 -50.96 -2.84 14.28
CA GLN A 33 -52.31 -3.22 14.75
C GLN A 33 -52.67 -2.49 16.04
N VAL A 34 -51.75 -2.39 17.00
CA VAL A 34 -51.93 -1.60 18.24
C VAL A 34 -52.16 -0.13 17.92
N LEU A 35 -51.42 0.44 16.96
CA LEU A 35 -51.61 1.82 16.49
C LEU A 35 -53.01 2.02 15.89
N ASN A 36 -53.47 1.09 15.06
CA ASN A 36 -54.79 1.15 14.43
C ASN A 36 -55.94 0.96 15.44
N ALA A 37 -55.71 0.19 16.51
CA ALA A 37 -56.66 -0.02 17.60
C ALA A 37 -56.63 1.07 18.69
N SER A 38 -55.66 2.00 18.64
CA SER A 38 -55.49 3.05 19.67
C SER A 38 -56.54 4.15 19.53
N VAL A 39 -57.40 4.27 20.55
CA VAL A 39 -58.54 5.20 20.53
C VAL A 39 -58.20 6.57 21.14
N THR A 40 -57.25 6.64 22.09
CA THR A 40 -56.85 7.90 22.72
C THR A 40 -55.59 8.50 22.08
N PRO A 41 -55.44 9.84 22.07
CA PRO A 41 -54.24 10.50 21.58
C PRO A 41 -52.96 10.02 22.27
N GLU A 42 -53.00 9.75 23.59
CA GLU A 42 -51.84 9.28 24.34
C GLU A 42 -51.45 7.85 23.96
N ALA A 43 -52.42 6.94 23.78
CA ALA A 43 -52.15 5.56 23.34
C ALA A 43 -51.55 5.55 21.94
N LYS A 44 -52.08 6.40 21.05
CA LYS A 44 -51.56 6.57 19.68
C LYS A 44 -50.12 7.09 19.68
N VAL A 45 -49.82 8.11 20.49
CA VAL A 45 -48.45 8.64 20.63
C VAL A 45 -47.48 7.59 21.17
N ASN A 46 -47.90 6.78 22.15
CA ASN A 46 -47.06 5.71 22.68
C ASN A 46 -46.77 4.64 21.62
N ALA A 47 -47.79 4.18 20.89
CA ALA A 47 -47.62 3.21 19.80
C ALA A 47 -46.71 3.75 18.66
N LEU A 48 -46.85 5.03 18.30
CA LEU A 48 -45.97 5.68 17.30
C LEU A 48 -44.52 5.76 17.77
N ASN A 49 -44.27 6.06 19.05
CA ASN A 49 -42.92 6.10 19.60
C ASN A 49 -42.27 4.70 19.67
N GLU A 50 -43.03 3.66 20.01
CA GLU A 50 -42.54 2.27 19.97
C GLU A 50 -42.28 1.80 18.54
N LEU A 51 -43.13 2.19 17.57
CA LEU A 51 -42.87 1.97 16.15
C LEU A 51 -41.60 2.68 15.69
N ALA A 52 -41.43 3.95 16.06
CA ALA A 52 -40.21 4.69 15.76
C ALA A 52 -38.98 3.96 16.32
N TYR A 53 -39.03 3.52 17.57
CA TYR A 53 -37.95 2.75 18.19
C TYR A 53 -37.64 1.45 17.41
N GLY A 54 -38.66 0.66 17.08
CA GLY A 54 -38.49 -0.61 16.37
C GLY A 54 -38.01 -0.46 14.92
N TYR A 55 -38.23 0.70 14.30
CA TYR A 55 -37.75 0.99 12.94
C TYR A 55 -36.30 1.49 12.89
N TYR A 56 -35.67 1.94 13.98
CA TYR A 56 -34.27 2.44 13.92
C TYR A 56 -33.23 1.40 13.45
N ASP A 57 -33.51 0.11 13.65
CA ASP A 57 -32.63 -0.97 13.19
C ASP A 57 -32.95 -1.41 11.73
N VAL A 58 -33.94 -0.78 11.09
CA VAL A 58 -34.51 -1.23 9.80
C VAL A 58 -34.65 -0.10 8.77
N ASP A 59 -35.23 1.04 9.15
CA ASP A 59 -35.48 2.22 8.31
C ASP A 59 -35.57 3.50 9.16
N ASP A 60 -34.47 4.26 9.21
CA ASP A 60 -34.38 5.52 9.96
C ASP A 60 -35.33 6.60 9.46
N SER A 61 -35.61 6.63 8.14
CA SER A 61 -36.51 7.65 7.58
C SER A 61 -37.93 7.43 8.08
N LEU A 62 -38.35 6.18 8.08
CA LEU A 62 -39.65 5.78 8.61
C LEU A 62 -39.71 5.95 10.14
N ALA A 63 -38.62 5.64 10.85
CA ALA A 63 -38.52 5.89 12.28
C ALA A 63 -38.68 7.37 12.64
N ILE A 64 -37.97 8.26 11.94
CA ILE A 64 -38.09 9.72 12.08
C ILE A 64 -39.52 10.17 11.75
N GLN A 65 -40.14 9.61 10.71
CA GLN A 65 -41.51 9.94 10.34
C GLN A 65 -42.48 9.60 11.48
N TYR A 66 -42.42 8.39 12.02
CA TYR A 66 -43.27 8.00 13.16
C TYR A 66 -43.02 8.87 14.40
N ALA A 67 -41.76 9.16 14.73
CA ALA A 67 -41.41 10.04 15.84
C ALA A 67 -41.91 11.48 15.64
N SER A 68 -41.89 11.99 14.40
CA SER A 68 -42.37 13.33 14.07
C SER A 68 -43.90 13.44 14.25
N VAL A 69 -44.64 12.42 13.81
CA VAL A 69 -46.10 12.35 13.98
C VAL A 69 -46.44 12.20 15.47
N ALA A 70 -45.69 11.37 16.20
CA ALA A 70 -45.83 11.25 17.65
C ALA A 70 -45.63 12.60 18.34
N LEU A 71 -44.59 13.35 17.96
CA LEU A 71 -44.28 14.65 18.53
C LEU A 71 -45.39 15.68 18.26
N GLN A 72 -45.93 15.71 17.04
CA GLN A 72 -47.00 16.61 16.66
C GLN A 72 -48.27 16.36 17.47
N ILE A 73 -48.71 15.10 17.55
CA ILE A 73 -49.91 14.72 18.32
C ILE A 73 -49.68 15.00 19.81
N ALA A 74 -48.52 14.63 20.34
CA ALA A 74 -48.20 14.85 21.75
C ALA A 74 -48.19 16.34 22.12
N SER A 75 -47.68 17.20 21.23
CA SER A 75 -47.65 18.66 21.44
C SER A 75 -49.06 19.26 21.43
N ASN A 76 -49.90 18.86 20.48
CA ASN A 76 -51.29 19.33 20.38
C ASN A 76 -52.10 18.97 21.64
N HIS A 77 -51.86 17.79 22.22
CA HIS A 77 -52.57 17.30 23.41
C HIS A 77 -51.83 17.54 24.74
N HIS A 78 -50.70 18.26 24.73
CA HIS A 78 -49.90 18.58 25.92
C HIS A 78 -49.45 17.33 26.70
N TYR A 79 -49.21 16.22 25.99
CA TYR A 79 -48.81 14.95 26.59
C TYR A 79 -47.29 14.90 26.80
N LEU A 80 -46.82 15.45 27.91
CA LEU A 80 -45.39 15.64 28.22
C LEU A 80 -44.55 14.36 28.12
N LYS A 81 -45.06 13.21 28.60
CA LYS A 81 -44.35 11.92 28.51
C LYS A 81 -44.11 11.53 27.04
N GLY A 82 -45.15 11.64 26.22
CA GLY A 82 -45.06 11.34 24.79
C GLY A 82 -44.17 12.31 24.03
N MET A 83 -44.20 13.61 24.38
CA MET A 83 -43.29 14.61 23.81
C MET A 83 -41.83 14.30 24.14
N LYS A 84 -41.53 13.93 25.40
CA LYS A 84 -40.18 13.54 25.82
C LYS A 84 -39.67 12.33 25.03
N SER A 85 -40.49 11.28 24.89
CA SER A 85 -40.15 10.10 24.08
C SER A 85 -39.94 10.48 22.61
N ALA A 86 -40.85 11.25 22.01
CA ALA A 86 -40.78 11.61 20.60
C ALA A 86 -39.57 12.49 20.28
N HIS A 87 -39.21 13.44 21.14
CA HIS A 87 -37.96 14.19 21.01
C HIS A 87 -36.72 13.30 21.17
N THR A 88 -36.75 12.31 22.06
CA THR A 88 -35.64 11.36 22.21
C THR A 88 -35.45 10.51 20.95
N MET A 89 -36.55 10.00 20.38
CA MET A 89 -36.53 9.23 19.12
C MET A 89 -36.07 10.13 17.95
N MET A 90 -36.67 11.30 17.77
CA MET A 90 -36.22 12.29 16.78
C MET A 90 -34.72 12.59 16.89
N GLY A 91 -34.20 12.74 18.12
CA GLY A 91 -32.77 12.93 18.35
C GLY A 91 -31.93 11.74 17.91
N LEU A 92 -32.36 10.51 18.23
CA LEU A 92 -31.71 9.28 17.80
C LEU A 92 -31.70 9.12 16.28
N GLY A 93 -32.83 9.38 15.61
CA GLY A 93 -32.90 9.33 14.14
C GLY A 93 -32.06 10.40 13.46
N MET A 94 -32.02 11.61 14.02
CA MET A 94 -31.14 12.68 13.51
C MET A 94 -29.65 12.34 13.73
N LEU A 95 -29.32 11.66 14.83
CA LEU A 95 -27.96 11.18 15.09
C LEU A 95 -27.57 10.08 14.10
N SER A 96 -28.44 9.08 13.90
CA SER A 96 -28.23 8.02 12.92
C SER A 96 -28.03 8.61 11.52
N SER A 97 -28.86 9.59 11.15
CA SER A 97 -28.73 10.34 9.89
C SER A 97 -27.56 11.31 9.76
N GLY A 98 -26.63 11.32 10.73
CA GLY A 98 -25.46 12.18 10.72
C GLY A 98 -25.79 13.66 10.91
N ASN A 99 -27.05 14.01 11.20
CA ASN A 99 -27.47 15.38 11.48
C ASN A 99 -27.30 15.72 12.97
N THR A 100 -26.03 15.83 13.38
CA THR A 100 -25.63 16.05 14.78
C THR A 100 -26.23 17.34 15.38
N ALA A 101 -26.42 18.39 14.58
CA ALA A 101 -27.04 19.64 15.03
C ALA A 101 -28.52 19.47 15.40
N LYS A 102 -29.31 18.81 14.56
CA LYS A 102 -30.73 18.51 14.87
C LYS A 102 -30.86 17.47 15.98
N ALA A 103 -29.95 16.50 16.04
CA ALA A 103 -29.88 15.55 17.14
C ALA A 103 -29.71 16.29 18.49
N LYS A 104 -28.72 17.19 18.56
CA LYS A 104 -28.47 18.05 19.74
C LYS A 104 -29.69 18.87 20.12
N PHE A 105 -30.39 19.45 19.15
CA PHE A 105 -31.63 20.20 19.39
C PHE A 105 -32.69 19.32 20.05
N HIS A 106 -33.00 18.16 19.46
CA HIS A 106 -34.05 17.29 19.98
C HIS A 106 -33.71 16.66 21.33
N PHE A 107 -32.47 16.24 21.55
CA PHE A 107 -32.04 15.75 22.87
C PHE A 107 -32.11 16.84 23.94
N LYS A 108 -31.86 18.11 23.58
CA LYS A 108 -32.03 19.27 24.49
C LYS A 108 -33.51 19.49 24.82
N GLN A 109 -34.40 19.43 23.83
CA GLN A 109 -35.84 19.55 24.08
C GLN A 109 -36.36 18.41 24.97
N SER A 110 -35.92 17.17 24.72
CA SER A 110 -36.25 16.02 25.59
C SER A 110 -35.76 16.23 27.03
N ALA A 111 -34.54 16.76 27.21
CA ALA A 111 -33.97 17.01 28.53
C ALA A 111 -34.71 18.11 29.32
N ASN A 112 -35.24 19.13 28.64
CA ASN A 112 -36.01 20.22 29.25
C ASN A 112 -37.39 19.76 29.77
N ILE A 113 -37.89 18.61 29.34
CA ILE A 113 -39.17 18.06 29.78
C ILE A 113 -38.95 17.24 31.06
N ILE A 114 -39.39 17.81 32.19
CA ILE A 114 -39.32 17.18 33.52
C ILE A 114 -40.66 16.47 33.78
N LEU A 115 -40.60 15.17 34.08
CA LEU A 115 -41.78 14.36 34.41
C LEU A 115 -41.90 14.23 35.94
N THR A 116 -43.06 14.59 36.51
CA THR A 116 -43.31 14.54 37.96
C THR A 116 -43.76 13.16 38.45
N ASN A 117 -44.27 12.29 37.57
CA ASN A 117 -44.67 10.90 37.88
C ASN A 117 -44.44 9.98 36.66
N GLY A 118 -43.59 8.95 36.80
CA GLY A 118 -43.40 7.89 35.79
C GLY A 118 -41.95 7.47 35.53
N ILE A 119 -41.76 6.50 34.63
CA ILE A 119 -40.44 6.05 34.16
C ILE A 119 -39.76 7.21 33.43
N ASP A 120 -38.88 7.93 34.13
CA ASP A 120 -38.12 9.05 33.57
C ASP A 120 -37.09 8.58 32.53
N LEU A 121 -37.20 9.00 31.26
CA LEU A 121 -36.23 8.67 30.19
C LEU A 121 -34.89 9.40 30.34
N SER A 122 -34.67 10.17 31.41
CA SER A 122 -33.44 10.97 31.60
C SER A 122 -32.15 10.16 31.55
N ASP A 123 -32.12 8.93 32.09
CA ASP A 123 -30.93 8.06 32.01
C ASP A 123 -30.62 7.67 30.56
N TYR A 124 -31.65 7.23 29.82
CA TYR A 124 -31.51 6.85 28.40
C TYR A 124 -31.12 8.05 27.53
N ASN A 125 -31.76 9.21 27.75
CA ASN A 125 -31.39 10.45 27.07
C ASN A 125 -29.95 10.88 27.41
N SER A 126 -29.50 10.69 28.65
CA SER A 126 -28.11 10.98 29.05
C SER A 126 -27.11 10.06 28.37
N LEU A 127 -27.43 8.77 28.21
CA LEU A 127 -26.62 7.84 27.41
C LEU A 127 -26.54 8.29 25.94
N LEU A 128 -27.66 8.68 25.33
CA LEU A 128 -27.68 9.16 23.94
C LEU A 128 -26.91 10.47 23.75
N TRP A 129 -27.03 11.41 24.68
CA TRP A 129 -26.21 12.62 24.72
C TRP A 129 -24.72 12.29 24.82
N GLY A 130 -24.35 11.35 25.69
CA GLY A 130 -22.98 10.90 25.82
C GLY A 130 -22.47 10.30 24.51
N THR A 131 -23.30 9.48 23.82
CA THR A 131 -22.94 8.92 22.51
C THR A 131 -22.74 10.01 21.46
N LEU A 132 -23.64 10.99 21.37
CA LEU A 132 -23.47 12.13 20.47
C LEU A 132 -22.16 12.89 20.75
N TYR A 133 -21.84 13.16 22.02
CA TYR A 133 -20.57 13.82 22.37
C TYR A 133 -19.35 12.97 22.02
N LYS A 134 -19.42 11.65 22.25
CA LYS A 134 -18.38 10.71 21.83
C LYS A 134 -18.14 10.78 20.32
N GLU A 135 -19.20 10.79 19.51
CA GLU A 135 -19.08 10.87 18.05
C GLU A 135 -18.54 12.21 17.54
N LEU A 136 -18.77 13.29 18.29
CA LEU A 136 -18.20 14.60 18.01
C LEU A 136 -16.75 14.76 18.51
N GLY A 137 -16.20 13.73 19.18
CA GLY A 137 -14.88 13.77 19.80
C GLY A 137 -14.81 14.61 21.09
N GLU A 138 -15.94 14.91 21.71
CA GLU A 138 -16.05 15.65 22.98
C GLU A 138 -16.05 14.68 24.17
N TYR A 139 -14.95 13.96 24.37
CA TYR A 139 -14.88 12.82 25.31
C TYR A 139 -15.14 13.18 26.78
N ASP A 140 -14.68 14.33 27.27
CA ASP A 140 -14.94 14.74 28.65
C ASP A 140 -16.45 15.03 28.87
N SER A 141 -17.10 15.68 27.90
CA SER A 141 -18.55 15.88 27.89
C SER A 141 -19.31 14.55 27.84
N ALA A 142 -18.81 13.58 27.06
CA ALA A 142 -19.38 12.24 26.99
C ALA A 142 -19.28 11.51 28.35
N LEU A 143 -18.10 11.48 28.96
CA LEU A 143 -17.86 10.89 30.28
C LEU A 143 -18.74 11.53 31.34
N GLN A 144 -18.86 12.86 31.36
CA GLN A 144 -19.75 13.57 32.28
C GLN A 144 -21.19 13.07 32.16
N LYS A 145 -21.68 12.88 30.92
CA LYS A 145 -23.04 12.39 30.67
C LYS A 145 -23.23 10.93 31.10
N TYR A 146 -22.24 10.08 30.87
CA TYR A 146 -22.31 8.69 31.33
C TYR A 146 -22.22 8.57 32.87
N HIS A 147 -21.40 9.38 33.53
CA HIS A 147 -21.31 9.41 34.99
C HIS A 147 -22.60 9.90 35.66
N GLN A 148 -23.36 10.79 35.02
CA GLN A 148 -24.69 11.20 35.52
C GLN A 148 -25.65 10.01 35.69
N VAL A 149 -25.49 8.95 34.91
CA VAL A 149 -26.30 7.71 35.01
C VAL A 149 -25.82 6.81 36.17
N ILE A 150 -24.55 6.93 36.59
CA ILE A 150 -23.97 6.10 37.66
C ILE A 150 -24.23 6.69 39.05
N LEU A 151 -24.22 8.02 39.17
CA LEU A 151 -24.24 8.73 40.46
C LEU A 151 -25.52 8.52 41.31
N PRO A 152 -26.74 8.42 40.76
CA PRO A 152 -27.92 8.07 41.55
C PRO A 152 -28.09 6.56 41.61
N PHE A 153 -27.72 5.94 42.73
CA PHE A 153 -28.04 4.53 43.02
C PHE A 153 -29.56 4.38 43.22
N GLN A 154 -30.33 4.32 42.13
CA GLN A 154 -31.70 3.81 42.16
C GLN A 154 -31.71 2.40 41.60
N GLN A 155 -32.09 1.45 42.45
CA GLN A 155 -32.11 0.00 42.22
C GLN A 155 -32.93 -0.47 41.00
N HIS A 156 -33.49 0.43 40.18
CA HIS A 156 -34.59 0.11 39.26
C HIS A 156 -34.17 0.02 37.78
N ARG A 157 -32.91 0.27 37.39
CA ARG A 157 -32.53 0.29 35.95
C ARG A 157 -31.14 -0.28 35.64
N LYS A 158 -30.92 -1.54 35.99
CA LYS A 158 -29.67 -2.28 35.73
C LYS A 158 -29.19 -2.22 34.26
N VAL A 159 -30.11 -2.11 33.29
CA VAL A 159 -29.77 -2.03 31.85
C VAL A 159 -28.99 -0.75 31.50
N TYR A 160 -29.45 0.41 31.98
CA TYR A 160 -28.79 1.69 31.69
C TYR A 160 -27.48 1.85 32.45
N LEU A 161 -27.41 1.33 33.69
CA LEU A 161 -26.16 1.28 34.44
C LEU A 161 -25.10 0.45 33.71
N LYS A 162 -25.48 -0.72 33.19
CA LYS A 162 -24.59 -1.57 32.39
C LYS A 162 -24.13 -0.88 31.11
N ALA A 163 -25.04 -0.22 30.40
CA ALA A 163 -24.72 0.56 29.21
C ALA A 163 -23.79 1.76 29.51
N ALA A 164 -23.97 2.45 30.65
CA ALA A 164 -23.12 3.56 31.08
C ALA A 164 -21.68 3.09 31.31
N TYR A 165 -21.47 2.01 32.06
CA TYR A 165 -20.14 1.45 32.27
C TYR A 165 -19.48 1.00 30.96
N LYS A 166 -20.24 0.35 30.08
CA LYS A 166 -19.74 -0.02 28.73
C LYS A 166 -19.31 1.21 27.94
N ASN A 167 -20.12 2.27 27.91
CA ASN A 167 -19.82 3.47 27.14
C ASN A 167 -18.62 4.25 27.71
N ILE A 168 -18.48 4.28 29.04
CA ILE A 168 -17.28 4.85 29.70
C ILE A 168 -16.04 4.05 29.30
N ALA A 169 -16.13 2.72 29.31
CA ALA A 169 -15.04 1.87 28.85
C ALA A 169 -14.67 2.14 27.37
N ASP A 170 -15.65 2.34 26.50
CA ASP A 170 -15.42 2.68 25.08
C ASP A 170 -14.63 3.99 24.94
N VAL A 171 -15.00 5.05 25.68
CA VAL A 171 -14.28 6.32 25.67
C VAL A 171 -12.85 6.18 26.19
N HIS A 172 -12.64 5.47 27.30
CA HIS A 172 -11.30 5.21 27.81
C HIS A 172 -10.46 4.36 26.84
N ALA A 173 -11.07 3.41 26.13
CA ALA A 173 -10.39 2.62 25.10
C ALA A 173 -9.97 3.50 23.90
N LEU A 174 -10.81 4.47 23.49
CA LEU A 174 -10.48 5.45 22.45
C LEU A 174 -9.31 6.36 22.88
N ARG A 175 -9.25 6.76 24.16
CA ARG A 175 -8.11 7.51 24.74
C ARG A 175 -6.88 6.64 25.04
N PHE A 176 -6.90 5.37 24.64
CA PHE A 176 -5.85 4.39 24.89
C PHE A 176 -5.59 4.06 26.38
N GLU A 177 -6.53 4.38 27.27
CA GLU A 177 -6.51 4.09 28.71
C GLU A 177 -7.01 2.65 29.00
N ASN A 178 -6.40 1.68 28.31
CA ASN A 178 -6.87 0.29 28.20
C ASN A 178 -7.14 -0.40 29.55
N LYS A 179 -6.28 -0.18 30.55
CA LYS A 179 -6.44 -0.76 31.91
C LYS A 179 -7.66 -0.19 32.64
N VAL A 180 -7.96 1.10 32.45
CA VAL A 180 -9.14 1.76 33.04
C VAL A 180 -10.39 1.26 32.34
N ALA A 181 -10.35 1.17 31.00
CA ALA A 181 -11.44 0.64 30.20
C ALA A 181 -11.85 -0.79 30.61
N LEU A 182 -10.88 -1.69 30.82
CA LEU A 182 -11.16 -3.07 31.29
C LEU A 182 -11.88 -3.09 32.64
N LYS A 183 -11.47 -2.26 33.61
CA LYS A 183 -12.15 -2.18 34.92
C LYS A 183 -13.62 -1.79 34.78
N TYR A 184 -13.93 -0.88 33.86
CA TYR A 184 -15.31 -0.49 33.59
C TYR A 184 -16.09 -1.59 32.85
N LEU A 185 -15.48 -2.34 31.93
CA LEU A 185 -16.12 -3.51 31.32
C LEU A 185 -16.40 -4.61 32.34
N ASP A 186 -15.49 -4.86 33.27
CA ASP A 186 -15.70 -5.83 34.35
C ASP A 186 -16.84 -5.39 35.27
N SER A 187 -16.93 -4.09 35.55
CA SER A 187 -18.06 -3.50 36.28
C SER A 187 -19.38 -3.69 35.51
N ALA A 188 -19.38 -3.55 34.19
CA ALA A 188 -20.55 -3.81 33.35
C ALA A 188 -20.95 -5.30 33.37
N ARG A 189 -19.98 -6.23 33.30
CA ARG A 189 -20.21 -7.67 33.36
C ARG A 189 -20.74 -8.14 34.71
N ALA A 190 -20.32 -7.50 35.79
CA ALA A 190 -20.72 -7.85 37.15
C ALA A 190 -22.20 -7.57 37.47
N ILE A 191 -22.92 -6.80 36.64
CA ILE A 191 -24.33 -6.44 36.88
C ILE A 191 -25.25 -7.63 36.51
N PRO A 192 -25.91 -8.28 37.49
CA PRO A 192 -26.64 -9.52 37.27
C PRO A 192 -28.07 -9.27 36.76
N GLY A 193 -28.57 -10.19 35.91
CA GLY A 193 -29.97 -10.22 35.48
C GLY A 193 -30.31 -9.34 34.27
N VAL A 194 -29.31 -8.81 33.57
CA VAL A 194 -29.49 -8.07 32.30
C VAL A 194 -28.85 -8.86 31.17
N LYS A 195 -29.66 -9.66 30.44
CA LYS A 195 -29.28 -10.25 29.15
C LYS A 195 -29.78 -9.36 28.02
N ASN A 196 -29.09 -8.24 27.80
CA ASN A 196 -29.35 -7.38 26.64
C ASN A 196 -28.30 -7.72 25.57
N GLY A 197 -28.73 -8.37 24.48
CA GLY A 197 -27.85 -8.80 23.39
C GLY A 197 -26.97 -7.67 22.83
N TYR A 198 -27.52 -6.47 22.67
CA TYR A 198 -26.78 -5.31 22.15
C TYR A 198 -25.63 -4.89 23.07
N VAL A 199 -25.88 -4.82 24.38
CA VAL A 199 -24.86 -4.42 25.35
C VAL A 199 -23.76 -5.47 25.46
N GLU A 200 -24.10 -6.76 25.38
CA GLU A 200 -23.08 -7.84 25.38
C GLU A 200 -22.21 -7.82 24.12
N MET A 201 -22.81 -7.61 22.94
CA MET A 201 -22.06 -7.49 21.68
C MET A 201 -21.05 -6.35 21.75
N ASP A 202 -21.48 -5.18 22.22
CA ASP A 202 -20.59 -4.04 22.42
C ASP A 202 -19.48 -4.30 23.45
N ILE A 203 -19.76 -5.00 24.56
CA ILE A 203 -18.74 -5.39 25.54
C ILE A 203 -17.67 -6.26 24.87
N GLU A 204 -18.06 -7.25 24.08
CA GLU A 204 -17.11 -8.12 23.37
C GLU A 204 -16.33 -7.37 22.28
N ARG A 205 -16.98 -6.44 21.55
CA ARG A 205 -16.32 -5.55 20.58
C ARG A 205 -15.23 -4.70 21.25
N ILE A 206 -15.57 -3.98 22.32
CA ILE A 206 -14.62 -3.11 23.03
C ILE A 206 -13.51 -3.93 23.68
N SER A 207 -13.84 -5.08 24.25
CA SER A 207 -12.84 -5.99 24.83
C SER A 207 -11.84 -6.46 23.78
N GLY A 208 -12.30 -6.88 22.61
CA GLY A 208 -11.43 -7.30 21.53
C GLY A 208 -10.48 -6.19 21.08
N GLN A 209 -10.98 -4.95 20.99
CA GLN A 209 -10.15 -3.79 20.67
C GLN A 209 -9.09 -3.51 21.76
N ILE A 210 -9.46 -3.57 23.04
CA ILE A 210 -8.52 -3.38 24.15
C ILE A 210 -7.46 -4.50 24.16
N TYR A 211 -7.85 -5.74 23.92
CA TYR A 211 -6.91 -6.86 23.84
C TYR A 211 -5.96 -6.72 22.65
N ILE A 212 -6.39 -6.16 21.52
CA ILE A 212 -5.47 -5.77 20.43
C ILE A 212 -4.46 -4.72 20.95
N ASN A 213 -4.93 -3.66 21.60
CA ASN A 213 -4.07 -2.59 22.11
C ASN A 213 -3.03 -3.12 23.11
N MET A 214 -3.39 -4.15 23.89
CA MET A 214 -2.52 -4.80 24.89
C MET A 214 -1.69 -5.98 24.33
N ILE A 215 -1.76 -6.27 23.03
CA ILE A 215 -1.05 -7.39 22.39
C ILE A 215 -1.46 -8.75 23.00
N GLU A 216 -2.74 -8.91 23.31
CA GLU A 216 -3.36 -10.16 23.78
C GLU A 216 -4.22 -10.78 22.67
N MET A 217 -3.58 -11.14 21.56
CA MET A 217 -4.25 -11.51 20.29
C MET A 217 -5.22 -12.71 20.40
N ASP A 218 -4.93 -13.69 21.26
CA ASP A 218 -5.81 -14.83 21.51
C ASP A 218 -7.11 -14.42 22.21
N LYS A 219 -7.00 -13.50 23.19
CA LYS A 219 -8.17 -12.95 23.88
C LYS A 219 -8.97 -12.05 22.93
N ALA A 220 -8.30 -11.27 22.10
CA ALA A 220 -8.95 -10.46 21.07
C ALA A 220 -9.76 -11.33 20.09
N THR A 221 -9.14 -12.39 19.57
CA THR A 221 -9.79 -13.36 18.68
C THR A 221 -10.99 -14.02 19.35
N THR A 222 -10.85 -14.41 20.62
CA THR A 222 -11.94 -15.02 21.39
C THR A 222 -13.11 -14.04 21.57
N ALA A 223 -12.84 -12.79 21.90
CA ALA A 223 -13.85 -11.76 22.07
C ALA A 223 -14.60 -11.48 20.77
N PHE A 224 -13.88 -11.29 19.65
CA PHE A 224 -14.52 -11.06 18.35
C PHE A 224 -15.29 -12.27 17.82
N ASN A 225 -14.85 -13.49 18.09
CA ASN A 225 -15.63 -14.69 17.76
C ASN A 225 -16.92 -14.77 18.58
N ARG A 226 -16.89 -14.35 19.85
CA ARG A 226 -18.10 -14.24 20.68
C ARG A 226 -19.04 -13.17 20.17
N LEU A 227 -18.53 -11.99 19.81
CA LEU A 227 -19.30 -10.93 19.15
C LEU A 227 -20.01 -11.50 17.91
N CYS A 228 -19.28 -12.10 16.98
CA CYS A 228 -19.86 -12.64 15.76
C CYS A 228 -20.92 -13.72 16.04
N LYS A 229 -20.69 -14.61 17.00
CA LYS A 229 -21.69 -15.61 17.40
C LYS A 229 -22.96 -14.97 17.98
N LEU A 230 -22.83 -13.90 18.77
CA LEU A 230 -23.99 -13.17 19.30
C LEU A 230 -24.80 -12.49 18.17
N THR A 231 -24.14 -12.02 17.10
CA THR A 231 -24.81 -11.42 15.94
C THR A 231 -25.59 -12.41 15.06
N GLU A 232 -25.31 -13.71 15.18
CA GLU A 232 -26.12 -14.76 14.53
C GLU A 232 -27.46 -14.96 15.25
N VAL A 233 -27.49 -14.69 16.56
CA VAL A 233 -28.68 -14.84 17.42
C VAL A 233 -29.53 -13.57 17.43
N HIS A 234 -28.90 -12.40 17.31
CA HIS A 234 -29.56 -11.10 17.33
C HIS A 234 -29.52 -10.41 15.96
N SER A 235 -30.70 -10.09 15.41
CA SER A 235 -30.85 -9.53 14.06
C SER A 235 -30.65 -8.01 14.02
N ASP A 236 -29.42 -7.54 14.21
CA ASP A 236 -29.05 -6.12 14.04
C ASP A 236 -27.90 -5.97 13.03
N TYR A 237 -28.09 -5.08 12.05
CA TYR A 237 -27.09 -4.77 11.01
C TYR A 237 -25.85 -4.08 11.58
N TYR A 238 -25.99 -3.22 12.59
CA TYR A 238 -24.87 -2.48 13.18
C TYR A 238 -23.82 -3.44 13.73
N HIS A 239 -24.22 -4.38 14.59
CA HIS A 239 -23.28 -5.33 15.18
C HIS A 239 -22.75 -6.37 14.19
N LYS A 240 -23.53 -6.71 13.14
CA LYS A 240 -23.03 -7.55 12.04
C LYS A 240 -21.90 -6.87 11.28
N ILE A 241 -22.04 -5.58 10.99
CA ILE A 241 -20.97 -4.78 10.39
C ILE A 241 -19.75 -4.73 11.33
N GLU A 242 -19.94 -4.45 12.63
CA GLU A 242 -18.84 -4.46 13.61
C GLU A 242 -18.12 -5.81 13.71
N CYS A 243 -18.87 -6.92 13.64
CA CYS A 243 -18.27 -8.26 13.57
C CYS A 243 -17.35 -8.37 12.34
N LYS A 244 -17.83 -7.99 11.15
CA LYS A 244 -17.03 -8.06 9.92
C LYS A 244 -15.81 -7.17 9.95
N LEU A 245 -15.95 -5.92 10.42
CA LEU A 245 -14.83 -5.00 10.59
C LEU A 245 -13.81 -5.51 11.62
N SER A 246 -14.28 -6.07 12.75
CA SER A 246 -13.40 -6.63 13.77
C SER A 246 -12.60 -7.84 13.26
N GLN A 247 -13.24 -8.71 12.47
CA GLN A 247 -12.57 -9.84 11.83
C GLN A 247 -11.56 -9.35 10.78
N SER A 248 -11.95 -8.41 9.91
CA SER A 248 -11.05 -7.76 8.95
C SER A 248 -9.81 -7.17 9.63
N LYS A 249 -9.99 -6.43 10.73
CA LYS A 249 -8.89 -5.84 11.49
C LYS A 249 -7.90 -6.88 12.02
N LEU A 250 -8.40 -8.01 12.54
CA LEU A 250 -7.52 -9.12 12.95
C LEU A 250 -6.74 -9.69 11.76
N LYS A 251 -7.37 -9.78 10.59
CA LYS A 251 -6.75 -10.29 9.37
C LYS A 251 -5.68 -9.34 8.85
N LEU A 252 -5.94 -8.03 8.81
CA LEU A 252 -4.94 -7.01 8.45
C LEU A 252 -3.71 -7.07 9.37
N ILE A 253 -3.91 -7.16 10.69
CA ILE A 253 -2.79 -7.25 11.65
C ILE A 253 -1.90 -8.48 11.38
N LYS A 254 -2.49 -9.57 10.89
CA LYS A 254 -1.77 -10.81 10.55
C LYS A 254 -1.20 -10.81 9.12
N GLY A 255 -1.47 -9.78 8.31
CA GLY A 255 -1.15 -9.75 6.89
C GLY A 255 -2.11 -10.54 6.00
N GLU A 256 -3.24 -11.04 6.49
CA GLU A 256 -4.18 -11.84 5.70
C GLU A 256 -5.09 -10.92 4.83
N ASN A 257 -4.50 -10.14 3.91
CA ASN A 257 -5.14 -9.01 3.23
C ASN A 257 -6.36 -9.40 2.38
N ASN A 258 -6.32 -10.52 1.65
CA ASN A 258 -7.47 -10.97 0.85
C ASN A 258 -8.66 -11.39 1.73
N LEU A 259 -8.37 -12.06 2.85
CA LEU A 259 -9.42 -12.47 3.79
C LEU A 259 -9.99 -11.25 4.52
N SER A 260 -9.15 -10.26 4.83
CA SER A 260 -9.61 -8.95 5.29
C SER A 260 -10.56 -8.30 4.29
N LEU A 261 -10.16 -8.22 3.01
CA LEU A 261 -10.97 -7.63 1.95
C LEU A 261 -12.31 -8.34 1.80
N GLN A 262 -12.33 -9.68 1.91
CA GLN A 262 -13.58 -10.45 1.91
C GLN A 262 -14.54 -9.98 3.01
N TYR A 263 -14.06 -9.88 4.26
CA TYR A 263 -14.89 -9.38 5.36
C TYR A 263 -15.35 -7.93 5.14
N ILE A 264 -14.51 -7.08 4.58
CA ILE A 264 -14.87 -5.69 4.24
C ILE A 264 -15.96 -5.65 3.17
N LEU A 265 -15.85 -6.44 2.10
CA LEU A 265 -16.87 -6.51 1.04
C LEU A 265 -18.21 -7.02 1.59
N GLU A 266 -18.17 -7.99 2.51
CA GLU A 266 -19.36 -8.42 3.25
C GLU A 266 -19.95 -7.27 4.08
N ALA A 267 -19.12 -6.44 4.74
CA ALA A 267 -19.58 -5.25 5.46
C ALA A 267 -20.18 -4.19 4.51
N VAL A 268 -19.56 -3.92 3.37
CA VAL A 268 -20.08 -3.01 2.33
C VAL A 268 -21.43 -3.49 1.82
N ALA A 269 -21.60 -4.79 1.57
CA ALA A 269 -22.88 -5.35 1.16
C ALA A 269 -23.99 -5.16 2.22
N LEU A 270 -23.64 -5.23 3.50
CA LEU A 270 -24.56 -4.93 4.61
C LEU A 270 -24.92 -3.44 4.64
N THR A 271 -23.98 -2.53 4.38
CA THR A 271 -24.26 -1.08 4.33
C THR A 271 -25.17 -0.66 3.18
N LYS A 272 -25.26 -1.44 2.08
CA LYS A 272 -26.23 -1.18 1.00
C LYS A 272 -27.68 -1.40 1.43
N LYS A 273 -27.90 -2.21 2.48
CA LYS A 273 -29.23 -2.49 3.04
C LYS A 273 -29.57 -1.58 4.22
N TYR A 274 -28.53 -1.07 4.90
CA TYR A 274 -28.65 -0.22 6.07
C TYR A 274 -27.66 0.93 5.92
N ASN A 275 -28.17 2.11 5.56
CA ASN A 275 -27.33 3.27 5.36
C ASN A 275 -27.33 4.07 6.65
N GLN A 276 -26.29 3.97 7.50
CA GLN A 276 -25.68 5.11 8.20
C GLN A 276 -24.63 4.82 9.31
N TYR A 277 -23.93 5.90 9.69
CA TYR A 277 -22.82 6.07 10.65
C TYR A 277 -21.57 5.22 10.39
N GLN A 278 -21.70 3.89 10.37
CA GLN A 278 -20.59 2.97 10.19
C GLN A 278 -20.02 3.00 8.77
N TYR A 279 -20.77 3.55 7.81
CA TYR A 279 -20.33 3.60 6.41
C TYR A 279 -18.99 4.33 6.26
N VAL A 280 -18.76 5.41 7.02
CA VAL A 280 -17.45 6.09 7.05
C VAL A 280 -16.35 5.14 7.52
N ALA A 281 -16.59 4.38 8.59
CA ALA A 281 -15.62 3.41 9.11
C ALA A 281 -15.37 2.24 8.15
N VAL A 282 -16.42 1.74 7.49
CA VAL A 282 -16.33 0.69 6.46
C VAL A 282 -15.52 1.18 5.27
N LEU A 283 -15.80 2.38 4.74
CA LEU A 283 -15.04 2.97 3.64
C LEU A 283 -13.58 3.21 4.03
N THR A 284 -13.33 3.67 5.26
CA THR A 284 -11.97 3.92 5.76
C THR A 284 -11.16 2.62 5.86
N GLN A 285 -11.73 1.55 6.43
CA GLN A 285 -11.06 0.24 6.49
C GLN A 285 -10.93 -0.42 5.11
N ALA A 286 -11.89 -0.19 4.20
CA ALA A 286 -11.76 -0.60 2.80
C ALA A 286 -10.55 0.06 2.15
N ALA A 287 -10.38 1.37 2.35
CA ALA A 287 -9.20 2.07 1.87
C ALA A 287 -7.90 1.52 2.47
N GLU A 288 -7.86 1.21 3.77
CA GLU A 288 -6.69 0.58 4.41
C GLU A 288 -6.35 -0.76 3.76
N ALA A 289 -7.34 -1.62 3.53
CA ALA A 289 -7.12 -2.91 2.86
C ALA A 289 -6.65 -2.75 1.40
N TYR A 290 -7.23 -1.81 0.65
CA TYR A 290 -6.78 -1.51 -0.71
C TYR A 290 -5.38 -0.91 -0.76
N LEU A 291 -5.00 -0.11 0.24
CA LEU A 291 -3.66 0.46 0.37
C LEU A 291 -2.61 -0.65 0.54
N GLU A 292 -2.90 -1.63 1.41
CA GLU A 292 -2.05 -2.81 1.62
C GLU A 292 -1.92 -3.68 0.36
N LEU A 293 -2.98 -3.72 -0.47
CA LEU A 293 -2.98 -4.38 -1.78
C LEU A 293 -2.38 -3.51 -2.90
N SER A 294 -1.80 -2.35 -2.57
CA SER A 294 -1.22 -1.39 -3.53
C SER A 294 -2.22 -0.86 -4.58
N GLN A 295 -3.52 -0.95 -4.32
CA GLN A 295 -4.59 -0.43 -5.17
C GLN A 295 -4.84 1.06 -4.87
N LEU A 296 -3.90 1.92 -5.27
CA LEU A 296 -3.86 3.34 -4.88
C LEU A 296 -5.05 4.16 -5.42
N GLU A 297 -5.56 3.84 -6.62
CA GLU A 297 -6.73 4.52 -7.22
C GLU A 297 -7.99 4.26 -6.38
N LEU A 298 -8.24 2.99 -6.03
CA LEU A 298 -9.35 2.60 -5.16
C LEU A 298 -9.18 3.18 -3.75
N THR A 299 -7.97 3.13 -3.19
CA THR A 299 -7.67 3.73 -1.89
C THR A 299 -8.09 5.21 -1.85
N ALA A 300 -7.67 5.99 -2.85
CA ALA A 300 -8.03 7.40 -2.95
C ALA A 300 -9.56 7.60 -3.01
N GLN A 301 -10.24 6.81 -3.85
CA GLN A 301 -11.69 6.87 -4.01
C GLN A 301 -12.43 6.66 -2.68
N TYR A 302 -12.10 5.58 -1.96
CA TYR A 302 -12.73 5.25 -0.69
C TYR A 302 -12.42 6.32 0.39
N LEU A 303 -11.20 6.84 0.46
CA LEU A 303 -10.83 7.90 1.41
C LEU A 303 -11.55 9.22 1.15
N PHE A 304 -11.65 9.68 -0.10
CA PHE A 304 -12.35 10.92 -0.41
C PHE A 304 -13.87 10.80 -0.17
N GLN A 305 -14.45 9.63 -0.45
CA GLN A 305 -15.84 9.37 -0.12
C GLN A 305 -16.07 9.39 1.39
N ALA A 306 -15.19 8.74 2.17
CA ALA A 306 -15.24 8.75 3.62
C ALA A 306 -15.05 10.17 4.18
N LEU A 307 -14.11 10.95 3.62
CA LEU A 307 -13.80 12.31 4.06
C LEU A 307 -15.03 13.21 3.93
N LYS A 308 -15.64 13.25 2.75
CA LYS A 308 -16.84 14.06 2.45
C LYS A 308 -17.97 13.77 3.43
N LEU A 309 -18.22 12.49 3.70
CA LEU A 309 -19.26 12.08 4.64
C LEU A 309 -18.90 12.44 6.09
N SER A 310 -17.65 12.25 6.50
CA SER A 310 -17.19 12.56 7.86
C SER A 310 -17.24 14.06 8.16
N GLU A 311 -16.84 14.92 7.22
CA GLU A 311 -16.86 16.37 7.38
C GLU A 311 -18.29 16.91 7.41
N GLN A 312 -19.17 16.41 6.54
CA GLN A 312 -20.59 16.78 6.54
C GLN A 312 -21.30 16.42 7.86
N ALA A 313 -20.93 15.29 8.46
CA ALA A 313 -21.50 14.84 9.74
C ALA A 313 -20.82 15.48 10.97
N GLY A 314 -19.61 16.02 10.81
CA GLY A 314 -18.81 16.60 11.89
C GLY A 314 -18.07 15.56 12.76
N PHE A 315 -17.77 14.38 12.21
CA PHE A 315 -17.11 13.27 12.91
C PHE A 315 -15.60 13.49 13.03
N LYS A 316 -15.18 14.38 13.94
CA LYS A 316 -13.78 14.85 14.07
C LYS A 316 -12.74 13.73 14.18
N HIS A 317 -13.01 12.71 14.99
CA HIS A 317 -12.08 11.60 15.19
C HIS A 317 -11.91 10.76 13.90
N GLN A 318 -13.01 10.42 13.23
CA GLN A 318 -12.97 9.70 11.95
C GLN A 318 -12.31 10.54 10.85
N THR A 319 -12.60 11.84 10.78
CA THR A 319 -11.94 12.77 9.85
C THR A 319 -10.42 12.80 10.08
N ALA A 320 -9.96 12.80 11.34
CA ALA A 320 -8.53 12.74 11.65
C ALA A 320 -7.86 11.44 11.17
N ILE A 321 -8.53 10.29 11.35
CA ILE A 321 -8.05 9.00 10.80
C ILE A 321 -7.95 9.06 9.28
N ILE A 322 -8.95 9.60 8.60
CA ILE A 322 -8.97 9.72 7.14
C ILE A 322 -7.84 10.62 6.65
N TYR A 323 -7.55 11.74 7.33
CA TYR A 323 -6.39 12.58 6.99
C TYR A 323 -5.05 11.84 7.17
N ASN A 324 -4.87 11.04 8.23
CA ASN A 324 -3.67 10.20 8.35
C ASN A 324 -3.55 9.19 7.21
N ASN A 325 -4.65 8.53 6.81
CA ASN A 325 -4.65 7.60 5.69
C ASN A 325 -4.38 8.31 4.34
N LEU A 326 -4.88 9.52 4.14
CA LEU A 326 -4.53 10.37 3.00
C LEU A 326 -3.06 10.79 3.03
N ALA A 327 -2.48 11.05 4.20
CA ALA A 327 -1.04 11.32 4.33
C ALA A 327 -0.20 10.11 3.91
N TRP A 328 -0.57 8.90 4.35
CA TRP A 328 0.04 7.65 3.90
C TRP A 328 -0.01 7.48 2.38
N LEU A 329 -1.18 7.68 1.77
CA LEU A 329 -1.38 7.61 0.33
C LEU A 329 -0.51 8.61 -0.42
N ASN A 330 -0.51 9.88 -0.01
CA ASN A 330 0.28 10.95 -0.64
C ASN A 330 1.78 10.70 -0.51
N LYS A 331 2.24 10.19 0.64
CA LYS A 331 3.64 9.77 0.83
C LYS A 331 4.04 8.67 -0.16
N ILE A 332 3.20 7.65 -0.36
CA ILE A 332 3.46 6.57 -1.33
C ILE A 332 3.48 7.12 -2.76
N GLN A 333 2.64 8.09 -3.07
CA GLN A 333 2.62 8.80 -4.36
C GLN A 333 3.74 9.84 -4.52
N ARG A 334 4.65 9.96 -3.54
CA ARG A 334 5.73 10.97 -3.49
C ARG A 334 5.27 12.43 -3.49
N LYS A 335 4.03 12.68 -3.06
CA LYS A 335 3.47 14.02 -2.83
C LYS A 335 3.75 14.43 -1.37
N TYR A 336 5.02 14.70 -1.08
CA TYR A 336 5.49 14.86 0.30
C TYR A 336 4.90 16.10 1.00
N ILE A 337 4.72 17.20 0.28
CA ILE A 337 4.11 18.43 0.82
C ILE A 337 2.66 18.16 1.25
N ASP A 338 1.87 17.54 0.38
CA ASP A 338 0.48 17.17 0.68
C ASP A 338 0.42 16.19 1.87
N ALA A 339 1.34 15.22 1.91
CA ALA A 339 1.43 14.28 3.03
C ALA A 339 1.68 15.00 4.36
N ILE A 340 2.61 15.96 4.40
CA ILE A 340 2.89 16.78 5.59
C ILE A 340 1.65 17.60 5.98
N GLU A 341 0.99 18.26 5.03
CA GLU A 341 -0.23 19.05 5.30
C GLU A 341 -1.34 18.18 5.91
N TYR A 342 -1.57 16.98 5.35
CA TYR A 342 -2.56 16.05 5.89
C TYR A 342 -2.19 15.55 7.31
N THR A 343 -0.91 15.27 7.59
CA THR A 343 -0.50 14.92 8.97
C THR A 343 -0.73 16.07 9.95
N GLN A 344 -0.51 17.32 9.56
CA GLN A 344 -0.77 18.48 10.43
C GLN A 344 -2.26 18.67 10.72
N LYS A 345 -3.12 18.48 9.70
CA LYS A 345 -4.58 18.50 9.89
C LYS A 345 -5.04 17.38 10.82
N ALA A 346 -4.50 16.17 10.64
CA ALA A 346 -4.78 15.03 11.50
C ALA A 346 -4.32 15.29 12.94
N GLU A 347 -3.09 15.75 13.14
CA GLU A 347 -2.52 16.09 14.45
C GLU A 347 -3.38 17.10 15.22
N LEU A 348 -3.81 18.18 14.56
CA LEU A 348 -4.66 19.20 15.18
C LEU A 348 -5.98 18.59 15.68
N LEU A 349 -6.63 17.75 14.87
CA LEU A 349 -7.88 17.10 15.23
C LEU A 349 -7.68 16.06 16.34
N PHE A 350 -6.65 15.21 16.24
CA PHE A 350 -6.34 14.22 17.28
C PHE A 350 -6.00 14.86 18.61
N THR A 351 -5.23 15.95 18.61
CA THR A 351 -4.94 16.75 19.81
C THR A 351 -6.22 17.32 20.41
N HIS A 352 -7.11 17.85 19.58
CA HIS A 352 -8.38 18.40 20.03
C HIS A 352 -9.31 17.36 20.67
N VAL A 353 -9.38 16.14 20.12
CA VAL A 353 -10.21 15.06 20.68
C VAL A 353 -9.51 14.29 21.82
N GLY A 354 -8.21 14.51 22.04
CA GLY A 354 -7.44 13.83 23.09
C GLY A 354 -7.01 12.41 22.75
N ASP A 355 -6.88 12.07 21.46
CA ASP A 355 -6.34 10.79 21.00
C ASP A 355 -4.82 10.90 20.78
N LEU A 356 -4.07 10.64 21.84
CA LEU A 356 -2.60 10.68 21.82
C LEU A 356 -1.98 9.65 20.87
N ARG A 357 -2.66 8.51 20.64
CA ARG A 357 -2.17 7.50 19.71
C ARG A 357 -2.23 8.03 18.28
N GLY A 358 -3.35 8.64 17.90
CA GLY A 358 -3.53 9.31 16.61
C GLY A 358 -2.52 10.44 16.38
N VAL A 359 -2.23 11.24 17.43
CA VAL A 359 -1.16 12.24 17.40
C VAL A 359 0.19 11.57 17.10
N SER A 360 0.57 10.52 17.85
CA SER A 360 1.84 9.82 17.62
C SER A 360 1.97 9.24 16.21
N GLU A 361 0.85 8.80 15.61
CA GLU A 361 0.83 8.29 14.24
C GLU A 361 1.07 9.40 13.22
N ALA A 362 0.50 10.59 13.42
CA ALA A 362 0.75 11.74 12.55
C ALA A 362 2.24 12.14 12.55
N TYR A 363 2.88 12.21 13.73
CA TYR A 363 4.33 12.41 13.86
C TYR A 363 5.11 11.29 13.15
N ASN A 364 4.70 10.03 13.31
CA ASN A 364 5.37 8.88 12.67
C ASN A 364 5.32 8.94 11.13
N ILE A 365 4.16 9.30 10.54
CA ILE A 365 4.01 9.45 9.08
C ILE A 365 4.83 10.64 8.57
N ARG A 366 4.85 11.75 9.32
CA ARG A 366 5.63 12.93 8.97
C ARG A 366 7.14 12.65 9.03
N GLY A 367 7.60 11.93 10.05
CA GLY A 367 8.98 11.44 10.14
C GLY A 367 9.37 10.55 8.96
N LEU A 368 8.50 9.60 8.54
CA LEU A 368 8.70 8.81 7.33
C LEU A 368 8.75 9.66 6.06
N THR A 369 7.99 10.75 6.02
CA THR A 369 7.97 11.67 4.88
C THR A 369 9.28 12.45 4.80
N TYR A 370 9.78 12.98 5.94
CA TYR A 370 11.08 13.64 6.00
C TYR A 370 12.25 12.69 5.69
N LEU A 371 12.20 11.44 6.15
CA LEU A 371 13.22 10.44 5.80
C LEU A 371 13.31 10.24 4.28
N LEU A 372 12.17 10.16 3.59
CA LEU A 372 12.12 10.04 2.12
C LEU A 372 12.56 11.31 1.38
N MET A 373 12.53 12.46 2.06
CA MET A 373 13.07 13.73 1.57
C MET A 373 14.55 13.93 1.93
N GLU A 374 15.19 12.94 2.57
CA GLU A 374 16.58 13.01 3.07
C GLU A 374 16.81 14.07 4.16
N GLU A 375 15.74 14.53 4.82
CA GLU A 375 15.76 15.47 5.94
C GLU A 375 15.91 14.73 7.27
N TYR A 376 17.08 14.11 7.48
CA TYR A 376 17.30 13.16 8.58
C TYR A 376 17.10 13.74 9.98
N ASP A 377 17.51 14.99 10.23
CA ASP A 377 17.36 15.64 11.54
C ASP A 377 15.88 15.88 11.89
N LEU A 378 15.08 16.28 10.89
CA LEU A 378 13.64 16.44 11.05
C LEU A 378 12.97 15.07 11.26
N ALA A 379 13.35 14.06 10.47
CA ALA A 379 12.84 12.70 10.64
C ALA A 379 13.11 12.16 12.05
N GLU A 380 14.33 12.33 12.57
CA GLU A 380 14.71 11.89 13.91
C GLU A 380 13.87 12.58 15.00
N LYS A 381 13.67 13.89 14.87
CA LYS A 381 12.85 14.68 15.80
C LYS A 381 11.41 14.17 15.83
N GLU A 382 10.80 13.98 14.67
CA GLU A 382 9.42 13.49 14.56
C GLU A 382 9.27 12.08 15.16
N TYR A 383 10.19 11.16 14.86
CA TYR A 383 10.15 9.81 15.43
C TYR A 383 10.31 9.78 16.94
N LYS A 384 11.18 10.63 17.51
CA LYS A 384 11.38 10.74 18.96
C LYS A 384 10.13 11.24 19.66
N VAL A 385 9.42 12.23 19.09
CA VAL A 385 8.15 12.69 19.63
C VAL A 385 7.11 11.58 19.57
N ALA A 386 6.97 10.90 18.42
CA ALA A 386 6.06 9.76 18.29
C ALA A 386 6.34 8.67 19.33
N LEU A 387 7.62 8.29 19.51
CA LEU A 387 8.04 7.26 20.46
C LEU A 387 7.72 7.67 21.90
N THR A 388 8.00 8.92 22.28
CA THR A 388 7.74 9.43 23.63
C THR A 388 6.25 9.32 23.99
N ILE A 389 5.38 9.76 23.06
CA ILE A 389 3.93 9.66 23.26
C ILE A 389 3.49 8.19 23.37
N ARG A 390 4.03 7.30 22.51
CA ARG A 390 3.72 5.86 22.52
C ARG A 390 4.17 5.18 23.82
N GLU A 391 5.28 5.60 24.40
CA GLU A 391 5.75 5.13 25.71
C GLU A 391 4.81 5.59 26.84
N GLU A 392 4.40 6.85 26.84
CA GLU A 392 3.47 7.41 27.84
C GLU A 392 2.14 6.64 27.88
N ILE A 393 1.57 6.32 26.71
CA ILE A 393 0.31 5.58 26.61
C ILE A 393 0.50 4.05 26.61
N SER A 394 1.74 3.56 26.70
CA SER A 394 2.07 2.13 26.62
C SER A 394 1.59 1.43 25.33
N ASP A 395 1.62 2.11 24.18
CA ASP A 395 1.32 1.52 22.87
C ASP A 395 2.51 0.70 22.36
N GLN A 396 2.63 -0.54 22.82
CA GLN A 396 3.73 -1.44 22.45
C GLN A 396 3.82 -1.67 20.93
N ARG A 397 2.70 -1.73 20.21
CA ARG A 397 2.69 -1.90 18.75
C ARG A 397 3.19 -0.62 18.07
N GLY A 398 2.73 0.54 18.52
CA GLY A 398 3.25 1.83 18.07
C GLY A 398 4.75 1.95 18.35
N MET A 399 5.22 1.57 19.53
CA MET A 399 6.64 1.61 19.89
C MET A 399 7.48 0.75 18.93
N SER A 400 7.00 -0.45 18.59
CA SER A 400 7.64 -1.31 17.57
C SER A 400 7.79 -0.60 16.22
N ALA A 401 6.74 0.05 15.74
CA ALA A 401 6.80 0.82 14.49
C ALA A 401 7.79 2.01 14.57
N SER A 402 7.81 2.73 15.70
CA SER A 402 8.79 3.80 15.94
C SER A 402 10.22 3.28 15.95
N TRP A 403 10.49 2.16 16.64
CA TRP A 403 11.83 1.57 16.70
C TRP A 403 12.30 1.08 15.33
N TYR A 404 11.41 0.48 14.53
CA TYR A 404 11.72 0.10 13.16
C TYR A 404 12.13 1.32 12.32
N ASN A 405 11.34 2.40 12.37
CA ASN A 405 11.61 3.61 11.60
C ASN A 405 12.90 4.33 12.06
N ILE A 406 13.14 4.41 13.37
CA ILE A 406 14.39 4.96 13.92
C ILE A 406 15.58 4.09 13.53
N ALA A 407 15.43 2.76 13.55
CA ALA A 407 16.48 1.86 13.11
C ALA A 407 16.82 2.06 11.64
N ASP A 408 15.82 2.16 10.75
CA ASP A 408 16.01 2.44 9.33
C ASP A 408 16.78 3.75 9.11
N LEU A 409 16.38 4.83 9.81
CA LEU A 409 17.09 6.11 9.83
C LEU A 409 18.54 5.97 10.32
N TYR A 410 18.76 5.23 11.41
CA TYR A 410 20.09 5.02 11.97
C TYR A 410 21.01 4.21 11.05
N LEU A 411 20.48 3.28 10.25
CA LEU A 411 21.25 2.57 9.24
C LEU A 411 21.70 3.51 8.10
N GLU A 412 20.89 4.49 7.73
CA GLU A 412 21.28 5.53 6.76
C GLU A 412 22.31 6.52 7.34
N GLN A 413 22.33 6.71 8.66
CA GLN A 413 23.35 7.48 9.38
C GLN A 413 24.58 6.65 9.82
N GLU A 414 24.71 5.40 9.36
CA GLU A 414 25.79 4.46 9.72
C GLU A 414 25.90 4.11 11.23
N LYS A 415 24.83 4.35 12.02
CA LYS A 415 24.71 3.99 13.45
C LYS A 415 24.25 2.54 13.63
N ASN A 416 25.04 1.60 13.10
CA ASN A 416 24.62 0.21 12.87
C ASN A 416 24.31 -0.56 14.17
N LYS A 417 25.05 -0.32 15.26
CA LYS A 417 24.87 -1.05 16.53
C LYS A 417 23.55 -0.68 17.20
N GLU A 418 23.24 0.61 17.22
CA GLU A 418 22.02 1.18 17.75
C GLU A 418 20.81 0.71 16.95
N ALA A 419 20.92 0.72 15.61
CA ALA A 419 19.87 0.22 14.73
C ALA A 419 19.57 -1.27 14.97
N LEU A 420 20.59 -2.14 15.03
CA LEU A 420 20.40 -3.57 15.26
C LEU A 420 19.76 -3.86 16.62
N ALA A 421 20.13 -3.11 17.67
CA ALA A 421 19.51 -3.23 18.99
C ALA A 421 18.01 -2.90 18.97
N LEU A 422 17.61 -1.89 18.19
CA LEU A 422 16.20 -1.54 17.99
C LEU A 422 15.46 -2.62 17.19
N LEU A 423 16.03 -3.12 16.09
CA LEU A 423 15.41 -4.17 15.27
C LEU A 423 15.21 -5.47 16.06
N HIS A 424 16.07 -5.80 17.02
CA HIS A 424 15.83 -6.92 17.92
C HIS A 424 14.60 -6.73 18.81
N LYS A 425 14.36 -5.52 19.33
CA LYS A 425 13.13 -5.22 20.08
C LYS A 425 11.89 -5.33 19.20
N VAL A 426 11.97 -4.88 17.95
CA VAL A 426 10.89 -5.03 16.95
C VAL A 426 10.54 -6.51 16.76
N ILE A 427 11.55 -7.37 16.53
CA ILE A 427 11.32 -8.82 16.34
C ILE A 427 10.59 -9.45 17.53
N GLU A 428 10.93 -9.08 18.76
CA GLU A 428 10.28 -9.61 19.97
C GLU A 428 8.78 -9.29 20.00
N ILE A 429 8.43 -8.02 19.74
CA ILE A 429 7.05 -7.55 19.75
C ILE A 429 6.26 -8.17 18.59
N GLU A 430 6.78 -8.12 17.35
CA GLU A 430 6.04 -8.58 16.18
C GLU A 430 5.83 -10.11 16.17
N LYS A 431 6.77 -10.88 16.76
CA LYS A 431 6.57 -12.32 17.01
C LYS A 431 5.42 -12.60 17.95
N LYS A 432 5.28 -11.81 19.03
CA LYS A 432 4.19 -11.94 19.99
C LYS A 432 2.84 -11.59 19.36
N ILE A 433 2.80 -10.60 18.46
CA ILE A 433 1.59 -10.22 17.71
C ILE A 433 1.23 -11.27 16.64
N GLY A 434 2.25 -11.94 16.08
CA GLY A 434 2.09 -12.79 14.89
C GLY A 434 2.02 -11.99 13.59
N ASN A 435 2.63 -10.80 13.56
CA ASN A 435 2.67 -9.92 12.39
C ASN A 435 3.84 -10.31 11.47
N LYS A 436 3.59 -11.31 10.63
CA LYS A 436 4.60 -11.87 9.72
C LYS A 436 5.12 -10.87 8.68
N PRO A 437 4.29 -9.97 8.10
CA PRO A 437 4.78 -8.92 7.21
C PRO A 437 5.89 -8.08 7.81
N TYR A 438 5.69 -7.59 9.03
CA TYR A 438 6.65 -6.71 9.69
C TYR A 438 7.92 -7.48 10.09
N LEU A 439 7.78 -8.75 10.47
CA LEU A 439 8.94 -9.63 10.69
C LEU A 439 9.76 -9.83 9.42
N SER A 440 9.10 -10.05 8.27
CA SER A 440 9.75 -10.14 6.97
C SER A 440 10.56 -8.88 6.68
N MET A 441 9.92 -7.70 6.71
CA MET A 441 10.60 -6.41 6.50
C MET A 441 11.78 -6.20 7.46
N THR A 442 11.61 -6.55 8.73
CA THR A 442 12.66 -6.39 9.75
C THR A 442 13.85 -7.30 9.47
N TYR A 443 13.63 -8.56 9.10
CA TYR A 443 14.72 -9.46 8.72
C TYR A 443 15.39 -9.02 7.41
N GLY A 444 14.62 -8.53 6.43
CA GLY A 444 15.15 -7.96 5.19
C GLY A 444 16.06 -6.76 5.46
N LEU A 445 15.67 -5.87 6.37
CA LEU A 445 16.48 -4.71 6.75
C LEU A 445 17.80 -5.11 7.44
N ILE A 446 17.76 -6.09 8.37
CA ILE A 446 18.98 -6.66 8.98
C ILE A 446 19.87 -7.28 7.91
N ALA A 447 19.30 -8.04 6.97
CA ALA A 447 20.07 -8.67 5.90
C ALA A 447 20.76 -7.64 5.01
N ARG A 448 20.08 -6.56 4.62
CA ARG A 448 20.69 -5.47 3.84
C ARG A 448 21.87 -4.85 4.56
N GLN A 449 21.77 -4.64 5.87
CA GLN A 449 22.89 -4.15 6.65
C GLN A 449 24.07 -5.15 6.67
N MET A 450 23.80 -6.45 6.83
CA MET A 450 24.84 -7.48 6.79
C MET A 450 25.51 -7.59 5.41
N VAL A 451 24.80 -7.32 4.32
CA VAL A 451 25.39 -7.19 2.98
C VAL A 451 26.35 -6.01 2.92
N ARG A 452 25.97 -4.83 3.45
CA ARG A 452 26.86 -3.66 3.55
C ARG A 452 28.13 -3.98 4.37
N ASP A 453 27.98 -4.75 5.44
CA ASP A 453 29.08 -5.21 6.31
C ASP A 453 29.91 -6.37 5.68
N LYS A 454 29.59 -6.81 4.45
CA LYS A 454 30.21 -7.96 3.75
C LYS A 454 30.09 -9.30 4.48
N ASN A 455 29.11 -9.43 5.39
CA ASN A 455 28.80 -10.66 6.10
C ASN A 455 27.73 -11.47 5.35
N PHE A 456 28.10 -11.96 4.15
CA PHE A 456 27.15 -12.58 3.23
C PHE A 456 26.49 -13.86 3.77
N LYS A 457 27.21 -14.64 4.60
CA LYS A 457 26.69 -15.88 5.15
C LYS A 457 25.50 -15.62 6.10
N GLU A 458 25.62 -14.64 6.99
CA GLU A 458 24.53 -14.27 7.89
C GLU A 458 23.43 -13.51 7.13
N ALA A 459 23.80 -12.63 6.19
CA ALA A 459 22.84 -11.93 5.34
C ALA A 459 21.87 -12.90 4.64
N LEU A 460 22.38 -13.98 4.03
CA LEU A 460 21.56 -14.98 3.37
C LEU A 460 20.65 -15.74 4.35
N GLN A 461 21.08 -15.97 5.60
CA GLN A 461 20.22 -16.58 6.62
C GLN A 461 19.05 -15.67 6.98
N PHE A 462 19.29 -14.37 7.12
CA PHE A 462 18.23 -13.40 7.39
C PHE A 462 17.31 -13.19 6.18
N LEU A 463 17.83 -13.19 4.95
CA LEU A 463 16.98 -13.19 3.74
C LEU A 463 16.06 -14.41 3.67
N LYS A 464 16.57 -15.60 3.98
CA LYS A 464 15.75 -16.82 4.03
C LYS A 464 14.65 -16.74 5.10
N LYS A 465 14.97 -16.18 6.27
CA LYS A 465 13.96 -15.91 7.31
C LYS A 465 12.93 -14.88 6.83
N SER A 466 13.39 -13.81 6.18
CA SER A 466 12.54 -12.78 5.58
C SER A 466 11.54 -13.38 4.59
N GLU A 467 12.03 -14.22 3.68
CA GLU A 467 11.21 -14.93 2.71
C GLU A 467 10.27 -15.93 3.38
N GLN A 468 10.73 -16.70 4.36
CA GLN A 468 9.92 -17.67 5.09
C GLN A 468 8.71 -17.02 5.78
N GLU A 469 8.91 -15.88 6.45
CA GLU A 469 7.80 -15.13 7.06
C GLU A 469 6.90 -14.47 6.00
N GLY A 470 7.47 -14.02 4.88
CA GLY A 470 6.74 -13.41 3.76
C GLY A 470 5.95 -14.39 2.88
N LEU A 471 6.28 -15.68 2.88
CA LEU A 471 5.68 -16.72 2.03
C LEU A 471 4.22 -17.04 2.38
N SER A 472 3.75 -16.71 3.58
CA SER A 472 2.36 -16.96 3.97
C SER A 472 1.37 -15.91 3.46
N ASP A 473 1.85 -14.87 2.77
CA ASP A 473 1.08 -13.71 2.39
C ASP A 473 1.17 -13.44 0.87
N GLN A 474 0.03 -13.15 0.25
CA GLN A 474 -0.04 -12.69 -1.15
C GLN A 474 0.27 -11.19 -1.28
N SER A 475 0.83 -10.55 -0.24
CA SER A 475 1.22 -9.15 -0.27
C SER A 475 2.37 -8.88 -1.25
N PHE A 476 2.02 -8.25 -2.37
CA PHE A 476 2.95 -7.77 -3.41
C PHE A 476 4.08 -6.90 -2.82
N TYR A 477 3.77 -6.08 -1.80
CA TYR A 477 4.74 -5.22 -1.15
C TYR A 477 5.90 -6.00 -0.52
N ILE A 478 5.58 -7.05 0.25
CA ILE A 478 6.59 -7.89 0.94
C ILE A 478 7.40 -8.69 -0.08
N GLN A 479 6.73 -9.27 -1.08
CA GLN A 479 7.41 -10.03 -2.12
C GLN A 479 8.38 -9.15 -2.90
N ARG A 480 7.99 -7.90 -3.16
CA ARG A 480 8.84 -6.89 -3.79
C ARG A 480 10.02 -6.50 -2.91
N ASP A 481 9.83 -6.23 -1.62
CA ASP A 481 10.93 -5.90 -0.71
C ASP A 481 11.92 -7.08 -0.55
N ASN A 482 11.42 -8.31 -0.48
CA ASN A 482 12.24 -9.51 -0.51
C ASN A 482 13.03 -9.64 -1.82
N ALA A 483 12.36 -9.46 -2.97
CA ALA A 483 13.04 -9.49 -4.26
C ALA A 483 14.14 -8.44 -4.37
N ARG A 484 13.87 -7.21 -3.88
CA ARG A 484 14.87 -6.13 -3.79
C ARG A 484 16.06 -6.52 -2.91
N SER A 485 15.80 -7.13 -1.75
CA SER A 485 16.84 -7.49 -0.79
C SER A 485 17.71 -8.66 -1.27
N TYR A 486 17.12 -9.67 -1.91
CA TYR A 486 17.86 -10.73 -2.60
C TYR A 486 18.67 -10.19 -3.77
N ARG A 487 18.11 -9.29 -4.56
CA ARG A 487 18.83 -8.63 -5.65
C ARG A 487 20.09 -7.91 -5.15
N PHE A 488 19.98 -7.09 -4.09
CA PHE A 488 21.15 -6.43 -3.47
C PHE A 488 22.20 -7.42 -2.97
N TYR A 489 21.76 -8.56 -2.41
CA TYR A 489 22.67 -9.60 -1.96
C TYR A 489 23.44 -10.24 -3.12
N TYR A 490 22.75 -10.67 -4.17
CA TYR A 490 23.37 -11.33 -5.33
C TYR A 490 24.28 -10.37 -6.11
N GLU A 491 23.89 -9.10 -6.22
CA GLU A 491 24.72 -8.01 -6.74
C GLU A 491 26.04 -7.88 -5.96
N ALA A 492 25.97 -7.89 -4.62
CA ALA A 492 27.14 -7.72 -3.77
C ALA A 492 28.13 -8.91 -3.79
N ILE A 493 27.66 -10.12 -4.09
CA ILE A 493 28.52 -11.32 -4.23
C ILE A 493 28.96 -11.58 -5.67
N GLY A 494 28.49 -10.79 -6.65
CA GLY A 494 28.86 -10.89 -8.05
C GLY A 494 28.12 -11.97 -8.85
N ASP A 495 26.97 -12.47 -8.37
CA ASP A 495 26.09 -13.39 -9.11
C ASP A 495 25.04 -12.58 -9.87
N TYR A 496 25.42 -12.08 -11.04
CA TYR A 496 24.58 -11.17 -11.81
C TYR A 496 23.40 -11.87 -12.46
N LYS A 497 23.48 -13.19 -12.67
CA LYS A 497 22.35 -14.01 -13.11
C LYS A 497 21.22 -13.97 -12.08
N SER A 498 21.49 -14.31 -10.83
CA SER A 498 20.46 -14.27 -9.79
C SER A 498 20.04 -12.83 -9.48
N ALA A 499 20.95 -11.85 -9.52
CA ALA A 499 20.58 -10.45 -9.38
C ALA A 499 19.58 -10.00 -10.47
N TYR A 500 19.79 -10.42 -11.73
CA TYR A 500 18.86 -10.18 -12.84
C TYR A 500 17.50 -10.85 -12.62
N GLU A 501 17.47 -12.13 -12.22
CA GLU A 501 16.22 -12.86 -11.95
C GLU A 501 15.39 -12.17 -10.85
N TYR A 502 16.02 -11.74 -9.77
CA TYR A 502 15.34 -11.03 -8.68
C TYR A 502 14.97 -9.58 -9.05
N GLN A 503 15.75 -8.90 -9.92
CA GLN A 503 15.35 -7.60 -10.47
C GLN A 503 14.13 -7.73 -11.39
N PHE A 504 14.07 -8.78 -12.21
CA PHE A 504 12.91 -9.07 -13.06
C PHE A 504 11.66 -9.33 -12.20
N LYS A 505 11.79 -10.18 -11.17
CA LYS A 505 10.72 -10.42 -10.19
C LYS A 505 10.28 -9.15 -9.47
N TYR A 506 11.22 -8.28 -9.09
CA TYR A 506 10.91 -6.97 -8.49
C TYR A 506 10.07 -6.09 -9.44
N GLN A 507 10.36 -6.10 -10.74
CA GLN A 507 9.60 -5.34 -11.73
C GLN A 507 8.22 -5.93 -12.01
N GLU A 508 8.10 -7.25 -12.10
CA GLU A 508 6.82 -7.94 -12.33
C GLU A 508 5.80 -7.62 -11.22
N LEU A 509 6.29 -7.42 -9.99
CA LEU A 509 5.49 -7.07 -8.81
C LEU A 509 5.18 -5.56 -8.69
N ASN A 510 5.50 -4.73 -9.70
CA ASN A 510 5.31 -3.29 -9.66
C ASN A 510 4.17 -2.85 -10.60
N ASP A 511 2.99 -2.54 -10.05
CA ASP A 511 1.80 -2.11 -10.81
C ASP A 511 1.88 -0.69 -11.41
N ALA A 512 2.94 0.08 -11.09
CA ALA A 512 3.06 1.45 -11.56
C ALA A 512 3.58 1.51 -13.00
N ILE A 513 2.75 2.02 -13.91
CA ILE A 513 3.02 2.35 -15.32
C ILE A 513 4.24 3.27 -15.56
N TYR A 514 4.98 3.70 -14.54
CA TYR A 514 6.20 4.49 -14.71
C TYR A 514 7.25 4.13 -13.65
N ASP A 515 8.21 3.28 -14.02
CA ASP A 515 9.54 3.36 -13.41
C ASP A 515 10.63 3.18 -14.48
N ARG A 516 10.97 4.30 -15.14
CA ARG A 516 12.12 4.38 -16.08
C ARG A 516 13.39 3.83 -15.42
N VAL A 517 13.57 4.09 -14.12
CA VAL A 517 14.71 3.63 -13.32
C VAL A 517 14.73 2.10 -13.18
N GLY A 518 13.55 1.47 -13.10
CA GLY A 518 13.42 0.02 -13.08
C GLY A 518 13.94 -0.59 -14.37
N SER A 519 13.43 -0.13 -15.52
CA SER A 519 13.79 -0.62 -16.85
C SER A 519 15.27 -0.42 -17.19
N ASP A 520 15.83 0.73 -16.83
CA ASP A 520 17.25 1.04 -17.05
C ASP A 520 18.16 0.08 -16.26
N LYS A 521 17.82 -0.23 -15.00
CA LYS A 521 18.55 -1.21 -14.19
C LYS A 521 18.45 -2.63 -14.71
N LEU A 522 17.31 -3.02 -15.28
CA LEU A 522 17.17 -4.35 -15.89
C LEU A 522 18.10 -4.50 -17.10
N ALA A 523 18.18 -3.46 -17.95
CA ALA A 523 19.09 -3.44 -19.09
C ALA A 523 20.57 -3.48 -18.66
N GLU A 524 20.92 -2.79 -17.56
CA GLU A 524 22.25 -2.84 -16.95
C GLU A 524 22.61 -4.27 -16.48
N TYR A 525 21.73 -4.93 -15.72
CA TYR A 525 21.96 -6.31 -15.28
C TYR A 525 21.98 -7.30 -16.44
N GLU A 526 21.17 -7.10 -17.48
CA GLU A 526 21.20 -7.93 -18.68
C GLU A 526 22.56 -7.82 -19.39
N ALA A 527 23.14 -6.62 -19.45
CA ALA A 527 24.47 -6.41 -20.00
C ALA A 527 25.55 -7.08 -19.15
N LEU A 528 25.50 -6.93 -17.81
CA LEU A 528 26.44 -7.56 -16.89
C LEU A 528 26.37 -9.09 -16.94
N TYR A 529 25.16 -9.66 -16.98
CA TYR A 529 24.94 -11.10 -17.14
C TYR A 529 25.53 -11.62 -18.47
N LYS A 530 25.38 -10.86 -19.57
CA LYS A 530 25.99 -11.21 -20.86
C LYS A 530 27.53 -11.20 -20.80
N VAL A 531 28.13 -10.31 -20.02
CA VAL A 531 29.58 -10.28 -19.78
C VAL A 531 30.02 -11.49 -18.94
N GLU A 532 29.34 -11.76 -17.83
CA GLU A 532 29.62 -12.93 -16.97
C GLU A 532 29.58 -14.25 -17.77
N LYS A 533 28.57 -14.41 -18.63
CA LYS A 533 28.45 -15.57 -19.53
C LYS A 533 29.62 -15.69 -20.49
N ARG A 534 30.08 -14.57 -21.08
CA ARG A 534 31.25 -14.57 -21.98
C ARG A 534 32.52 -14.95 -21.24
N ASP A 535 32.71 -14.49 -20.02
CA ASP A 535 33.88 -14.84 -19.21
C ASP A 535 33.90 -16.32 -18.83
N GLN A 536 32.74 -16.90 -18.52
CA GLN A 536 32.58 -18.35 -18.30
C GLN A 536 32.87 -19.16 -19.59
N GLU A 537 32.39 -18.70 -20.75
CA GLU A 537 32.69 -19.31 -22.05
C GLU A 537 34.19 -19.21 -22.39
N ILE A 538 34.83 -18.07 -22.13
CA ILE A 538 36.29 -17.89 -22.31
C ILE A 538 37.07 -18.80 -21.37
N ALA A 539 36.65 -18.94 -20.11
CA ALA A 539 37.27 -19.86 -19.16
C ALA A 539 37.17 -21.32 -19.63
N LEU A 540 36.00 -21.73 -20.12
CA LEU A 540 35.78 -23.06 -20.69
C LEU A 540 36.62 -23.28 -21.96
N LEU A 541 36.68 -22.31 -22.87
CA LEU A 541 37.51 -22.35 -24.07
C LEU A 541 39.00 -22.45 -23.73
N ASN A 542 39.46 -21.71 -22.72
CA ASN A 542 40.83 -21.80 -22.23
C ASN A 542 41.14 -23.17 -21.60
N GLN A 543 40.17 -23.78 -20.91
CA GLN A 543 40.30 -25.14 -20.38
C GLN A 543 40.34 -26.18 -21.52
N MET A 544 39.46 -26.06 -22.52
CA MET A 544 39.48 -26.90 -23.72
C MET A 544 40.79 -26.76 -24.49
N LYS A 545 41.32 -25.54 -24.62
CA LYS A 545 42.61 -25.28 -25.25
C LYS A 545 43.76 -25.99 -24.52
N ARG A 546 43.81 -25.92 -23.18
CA ARG A 546 44.82 -26.67 -22.39
C ARG A 546 44.70 -28.17 -22.60
N ASN A 547 43.49 -28.73 -22.55
CA ASN A 547 43.26 -30.14 -22.80
C ASN A 547 43.71 -30.57 -24.21
N HIS A 548 43.51 -29.71 -25.21
CA HIS A 548 43.96 -29.97 -26.57
C HIS A 548 45.49 -29.87 -26.73
N GLU A 549 46.12 -28.89 -26.09
CA GLU A 549 47.59 -28.77 -26.03
C GLU A 549 48.23 -30.00 -25.36
N ASP A 550 47.61 -30.53 -24.31
CA ASP A 550 48.03 -31.77 -23.65
C ASP A 550 47.87 -32.99 -24.57
N GLN A 551 46.78 -33.10 -25.35
CA GLN A 551 46.59 -34.15 -26.34
C GLN A 551 47.65 -34.13 -27.44
N ILE A 552 47.97 -32.94 -27.97
CA ILE A 552 49.02 -32.77 -28.98
C ILE A 552 50.39 -33.16 -28.40
N ARG A 553 50.65 -32.81 -27.14
CA ARG A 553 51.90 -33.18 -26.45
C ARG A 553 52.01 -34.71 -26.32
N ILE A 554 50.92 -35.40 -25.98
CA ILE A 554 50.88 -36.87 -25.90
C ILE A 554 51.13 -37.49 -27.29
N GLN A 555 50.45 -37.01 -28.33
CA GLN A 555 50.65 -37.51 -29.70
C GLN A 555 52.07 -37.32 -30.21
N ASN A 556 52.71 -36.18 -29.90
CA ASN A 556 54.10 -35.95 -30.27
C ASN A 556 55.07 -36.91 -29.56
N ILE A 557 54.80 -37.26 -28.30
CA ILE A 557 55.58 -38.28 -27.58
C ILE A 557 55.42 -39.64 -28.26
N GLU A 558 54.20 -40.05 -28.62
CA GLU A 558 53.93 -41.30 -29.33
C GLU A 558 54.62 -41.35 -30.70
N LEU A 559 54.55 -40.27 -31.48
CA LEU A 559 55.24 -40.14 -32.77
C LEU A 559 56.76 -40.25 -32.62
N THR A 560 57.32 -39.66 -31.57
CA THR A 560 58.76 -39.73 -31.30
C THR A 560 59.18 -41.17 -30.95
N GLN A 561 58.36 -41.88 -30.17
CA GLN A 561 58.58 -43.29 -29.87
C GLN A 561 58.47 -44.16 -31.13
N GLN A 562 57.45 -43.95 -31.97
CA GLN A 562 57.29 -44.66 -33.24
C GLN A 562 58.48 -44.43 -34.18
N ASN A 563 58.94 -43.18 -34.33
CA ASN A 563 60.12 -42.87 -35.14
C ASN A 563 61.39 -43.54 -34.59
N THR A 564 61.53 -43.61 -33.26
CA THR A 564 62.66 -44.31 -32.62
C THR A 564 62.61 -45.81 -32.92
N ILE A 565 61.43 -46.43 -32.81
CA ILE A 565 61.22 -47.84 -33.16
C ILE A 565 61.51 -48.08 -34.65
N LEU A 566 61.07 -47.18 -35.53
CA LEU A 566 61.29 -47.28 -36.97
C LEU A 566 62.78 -47.22 -37.32
N ILE A 567 63.52 -46.29 -36.70
CA ILE A 567 64.97 -46.15 -36.88
C ILE A 567 65.69 -47.41 -36.40
N PHE A 568 65.37 -47.91 -35.20
CA PHE A 568 65.95 -49.16 -34.68
C PHE A 568 65.60 -50.37 -35.55
N GLY A 569 64.36 -50.47 -36.02
CA GLY A 569 63.91 -51.51 -36.94
C GLY A 569 64.64 -51.48 -38.29
N SER A 570 64.89 -50.29 -38.82
CA SER A 570 65.66 -50.09 -40.06
C SER A 570 67.10 -50.58 -39.92
N VAL A 571 67.74 -50.27 -38.79
CA VAL A 571 69.11 -50.72 -38.48
C VAL A 571 69.16 -52.24 -38.30
N LEU A 572 68.18 -52.83 -37.62
CA LEU A 572 68.04 -54.29 -37.46
C LEU A 572 67.80 -55.00 -38.79
N PHE A 573 66.98 -54.43 -39.67
CA PHE A 573 66.69 -55.00 -40.98
C PHE A 573 67.91 -54.98 -41.91
N LEU A 574 68.71 -53.91 -41.86
CA LEU A 574 70.00 -53.84 -42.58
C LEU A 574 71.01 -54.85 -42.03
N LEU A 575 71.06 -55.05 -40.71
CA LEU A 575 71.86 -56.10 -40.06
C LEU A 575 71.41 -57.52 -40.47
N PHE A 576 70.09 -57.76 -40.55
CA PHE A 576 69.52 -59.05 -40.92
C PHE A 576 69.71 -59.38 -42.41
N GLY A 577 69.60 -58.37 -43.29
CA GLY A 577 69.93 -58.49 -44.71
C GLY A 577 71.41 -58.81 -44.95
N PHE A 578 72.32 -58.25 -44.14
CA PHE A 578 73.74 -58.56 -44.18
C PHE A 578 74.06 -60.00 -43.72
N ILE A 579 73.29 -60.53 -42.76
CA ILE A 579 73.40 -61.92 -42.29
C ILE A 579 72.86 -62.92 -43.32
N LEU A 580 71.74 -62.62 -43.98
CA LEU A 580 71.15 -63.47 -45.03
C LEU A 580 72.02 -63.55 -46.29
N LEU A 581 72.68 -62.44 -46.68
CA LEU A 581 73.59 -62.42 -47.83
C LEU A 581 74.91 -63.17 -47.58
N ARG A 582 75.28 -63.44 -46.31
CA ARG A 582 76.46 -64.22 -45.95
C ARG A 582 76.23 -65.73 -45.97
N ASN A 583 74.98 -66.19 -45.98
CA ASN A 583 74.65 -67.59 -45.72
C ASN A 583 73.82 -68.28 -46.82
N ASN A 584 74.11 -67.99 -48.10
CA ASN A 584 73.54 -68.79 -49.19
C ASN A 584 74.53 -69.03 -50.36
N LYS A 585 75.58 -69.79 -50.05
CA LYS A 585 76.28 -70.65 -51.01
C LYS A 585 76.25 -72.05 -50.42
N PHE A 586 75.26 -72.86 -50.78
CA PHE A 586 75.35 -74.31 -50.97
C PHE A 586 73.95 -74.89 -51.14
N ASN A 587 73.57 -75.11 -52.40
CA ASN A 587 73.05 -76.38 -52.94
C ASN A 587 72.02 -76.15 -54.04
N THR A 588 72.53 -76.18 -55.27
CA THR A 588 71.77 -76.58 -56.46
C THR A 588 72.04 -78.07 -56.66
N ALA A 589 71.00 -78.90 -56.58
CA ALA A 589 70.83 -80.11 -57.39
C ALA A 589 69.74 -81.00 -56.77
N LYS A 590 68.47 -80.72 -57.08
CA LYS A 590 67.49 -81.80 -57.25
C LYS A 590 66.24 -81.36 -58.02
N ASP A 591 66.46 -80.73 -59.15
CA ASP A 591 65.48 -80.82 -60.23
C ASP A 591 65.77 -82.12 -60.99
N GLN A 592 64.76 -83.01 -60.98
CA GLN A 592 64.50 -84.15 -61.87
C GLN A 592 64.21 -85.45 -61.11
N SER A 593 63.18 -85.41 -60.26
CA SER A 593 62.25 -86.54 -60.16
C SER A 593 60.90 -86.00 -59.74
N ASN A 594 59.84 -86.47 -60.40
CA ASN A 594 58.42 -86.17 -60.18
C ASN A 594 57.80 -85.05 -61.02
N ALA A 595 58.02 -85.13 -62.33
CA ALA A 595 57.17 -84.49 -63.35
C ALA A 595 55.75 -85.08 -63.43
N GLU A 596 55.39 -86.09 -62.63
CA GLU A 596 54.04 -86.66 -62.56
C GLU A 596 53.18 -86.13 -61.39
N LEU A 597 53.77 -85.54 -60.34
CA LEU A 597 53.02 -84.94 -59.21
C LEU A 597 52.38 -83.57 -59.54
N LYS A 598 52.79 -82.91 -60.64
CA LYS A 598 52.29 -81.58 -61.03
C LYS A 598 50.93 -81.59 -61.73
N LYS A 599 50.44 -82.74 -62.19
CA LYS A 599 49.13 -82.82 -62.87
C LYS A 599 47.97 -83.02 -61.89
N LEU A 600 48.14 -83.82 -60.83
CA LEU A 600 47.11 -84.04 -59.80
C LEU A 600 47.00 -82.86 -58.81
N ASN A 601 48.11 -82.17 -58.50
CA ASN A 601 48.11 -80.99 -57.62
C ASN A 601 47.43 -79.75 -58.22
N ARG A 602 47.34 -79.63 -59.55
CA ARG A 602 46.68 -78.47 -60.20
C ARG A 602 45.15 -78.55 -60.15
N GLU A 603 44.58 -79.73 -59.95
CA GLU A 603 43.14 -79.94 -59.86
C GLU A 603 42.64 -79.77 -58.41
N ILE A 604 43.41 -80.28 -57.43
CA ILE A 604 43.16 -80.07 -55.99
C ILE A 604 43.35 -78.60 -55.58
N SER A 605 44.36 -77.88 -56.12
CA SER A 605 44.60 -76.46 -55.79
C SER A 605 43.47 -75.53 -56.25
N LYS A 606 42.82 -75.83 -57.39
CA LYS A 606 41.68 -75.05 -57.89
C LYS A 606 40.41 -75.25 -57.06
N GLN A 607 40.18 -76.45 -56.53
CA GLN A 607 39.06 -76.70 -55.60
C GLN A 607 39.32 -76.12 -54.20
N ASN A 608 40.57 -76.16 -53.71
CA ASN A 608 40.94 -75.60 -52.40
C ASN A 608 40.88 -74.07 -52.35
N GLU A 609 41.28 -73.36 -53.42
CA GLU A 609 41.17 -71.89 -53.46
C GLU A 609 39.70 -71.42 -53.48
N SER A 610 38.81 -72.12 -54.19
CA SER A 610 37.36 -71.84 -54.20
C SER A 610 36.70 -72.13 -52.84
N ALA A 611 37.10 -73.23 -52.19
CA ALA A 611 36.61 -73.58 -50.85
C ALA A 611 37.14 -72.62 -49.77
N GLN A 612 38.42 -72.21 -49.81
CA GLN A 612 38.97 -71.23 -48.88
C GLN A 612 38.34 -69.84 -49.05
N PHE A 613 38.08 -69.40 -50.29
CA PHE A 613 37.39 -68.14 -50.55
C PHE A 613 35.96 -68.14 -49.99
N SER A 614 35.22 -69.24 -50.18
CA SER A 614 33.86 -69.41 -49.64
C SER A 614 33.85 -69.46 -48.10
N LEU A 615 34.85 -70.11 -47.48
CA LEU A 615 34.98 -70.18 -46.02
C LEU A 615 35.31 -68.81 -45.41
N LEU A 616 36.19 -68.03 -46.04
CA LEU A 616 36.51 -66.66 -45.65
C LEU A 616 35.30 -65.74 -45.78
N GLN A 617 34.48 -65.92 -46.81
CA GLN A 617 33.26 -65.15 -47.02
C GLN A 617 32.18 -65.49 -45.98
N ILE A 618 32.03 -66.76 -45.60
CA ILE A 618 31.13 -67.20 -44.51
C ILE A 618 31.63 -66.67 -43.16
N GLN A 619 32.93 -66.73 -42.87
CA GLN A 619 33.49 -66.20 -41.62
C GLN A 619 33.35 -64.67 -41.54
N LYS A 620 33.52 -63.96 -42.67
CA LYS A 620 33.29 -62.51 -42.74
C LYS A 620 31.82 -62.16 -42.50
N LEU A 621 30.90 -62.87 -43.15
CA LEU A 621 29.44 -62.66 -42.95
C LEU A 621 29.00 -63.04 -41.53
N GLN A 622 29.59 -64.08 -40.92
CA GLN A 622 29.34 -64.43 -39.51
C GLN A 622 29.90 -63.38 -38.55
N GLY A 623 31.07 -62.81 -38.83
CA GLY A 623 31.63 -61.69 -38.08
C GLY A 623 30.79 -60.43 -38.21
N GLU A 624 30.36 -60.08 -39.42
CA GLU A 624 29.46 -58.95 -39.68
C GLU A 624 28.10 -59.14 -38.99
N LEU A 625 27.54 -60.35 -39.03
CA LEU A 625 26.30 -60.67 -38.34
C LEU A 625 26.44 -60.60 -36.82
N GLN A 626 27.53 -61.11 -36.24
CA GLN A 626 27.81 -60.98 -34.80
C GLN A 626 27.98 -59.52 -34.37
N ILE A 627 28.73 -58.73 -35.15
CA ILE A 627 28.89 -57.29 -34.89
C ILE A 627 27.54 -56.58 -34.99
N GLN A 628 26.71 -56.93 -35.97
CA GLN A 628 25.39 -56.33 -36.15
C GLN A 628 24.42 -56.74 -35.03
N GLU A 629 24.41 -58.01 -34.61
CA GLU A 629 23.64 -58.48 -33.46
C GLU A 629 24.07 -57.81 -32.15
N GLN A 630 25.38 -57.68 -31.93
CA GLN A 630 25.91 -56.99 -30.75
C GLN A 630 25.51 -55.51 -30.76
N LYS A 631 25.61 -54.85 -31.92
CA LYS A 631 25.16 -53.46 -32.11
C LYS A 631 23.66 -53.31 -31.85
N TYR A 632 22.81 -54.23 -32.31
CA TYR A 632 21.38 -54.21 -32.02
C TYR A 632 21.08 -54.45 -30.53
N ARG A 633 21.77 -55.40 -29.88
CA ARG A 633 21.64 -55.62 -28.43
C ARG A 633 22.02 -54.38 -27.63
N GLU A 634 23.13 -53.72 -27.98
CA GLU A 634 23.56 -52.48 -27.32
C GLU A 634 22.56 -51.33 -27.52
N LEU A 635 21.98 -51.18 -28.71
CA LEU A 635 20.95 -50.18 -28.98
C LEU A 635 19.67 -50.41 -28.16
N ILE A 636 19.20 -51.66 -28.06
CA ILE A 636 18.02 -52.01 -27.26
C ILE A 636 18.32 -51.84 -25.77
N GLN A 637 19.49 -52.31 -25.32
CA GLN A 637 19.89 -52.22 -23.91
C GLN A 637 20.02 -50.77 -23.42
N ASN A 638 20.48 -49.85 -24.29
CA ASN A 638 20.67 -48.44 -23.95
C ASN A 638 19.51 -47.52 -24.36
N ALA A 639 18.41 -48.05 -24.92
CA ALA A 639 17.24 -47.26 -25.30
C ALA A 639 16.65 -46.52 -24.08
N SER A 640 16.23 -45.26 -24.26
CA SER A 640 15.72 -44.43 -23.17
C SER A 640 14.38 -44.90 -22.60
N ASP A 641 13.55 -45.55 -23.42
CA ASP A 641 12.27 -46.13 -23.00
C ASP A 641 12.49 -47.51 -22.37
N ILE A 642 11.56 -47.93 -21.51
CA ILE A 642 11.54 -49.30 -20.97
C ILE A 642 11.14 -50.24 -22.11
N ILE A 643 11.98 -51.22 -22.41
CA ILE A 643 11.69 -52.29 -23.37
C ILE A 643 11.62 -53.59 -22.60
N CYS A 644 10.49 -54.28 -22.73
CA CYS A 644 10.22 -55.55 -22.07
C CYS A 644 9.61 -56.52 -23.08
N GLU A 645 9.87 -57.81 -22.92
CA GLU A 645 9.21 -58.85 -23.68
C GLU A 645 8.59 -59.87 -22.72
N LEU A 646 7.37 -60.29 -23.04
CA LEU A 646 6.63 -61.31 -22.31
C LEU A 646 6.47 -62.56 -23.18
N ASN A 647 6.54 -63.73 -22.56
CA ASN A 647 6.18 -64.98 -23.21
C ASN A 647 4.65 -65.15 -23.30
N GLY A 648 4.18 -66.16 -24.04
CA GLY A 648 2.75 -66.44 -24.20
C GLY A 648 1.97 -66.81 -22.92
N ARG A 649 2.63 -66.82 -21.75
CA ARG A 649 2.00 -66.96 -20.43
C ARG A 649 1.97 -65.65 -19.65
N GLY A 650 2.55 -64.56 -20.15
CA GLY A 650 2.61 -63.25 -19.47
C GLY A 650 3.84 -63.05 -18.57
N ASN A 651 4.81 -63.97 -18.59
CA ASN A 651 6.04 -63.82 -17.81
C ASN A 651 7.09 -63.05 -18.59
N ILE A 652 7.84 -62.21 -17.89
CA ILE A 652 8.92 -61.39 -18.46
C ILE A 652 10.08 -62.31 -18.88
N ASN A 653 10.49 -62.26 -20.15
CA ASN A 653 11.61 -63.05 -20.68
C ASN A 653 12.82 -62.20 -21.10
N PHE A 654 12.64 -60.88 -21.23
CA PHE A 654 13.70 -59.93 -21.54
C PHE A 654 13.31 -58.54 -21.05
N ILE A 655 14.30 -57.78 -20.57
CA ILE A 655 14.20 -56.36 -20.24
C ILE A 655 15.46 -55.62 -20.71
N ASN A 656 15.34 -54.31 -20.95
CA ASN A 656 16.50 -53.45 -21.16
C ASN A 656 16.96 -52.74 -19.86
N HIS A 657 18.14 -52.10 -19.88
CA HIS A 657 18.71 -51.43 -18.69
C HIS A 657 17.84 -50.27 -18.17
N SER A 658 16.91 -49.76 -18.98
CA SER A 658 15.99 -48.70 -18.57
C SER A 658 14.99 -49.14 -17.51
N VAL A 659 14.69 -50.44 -17.39
CA VAL A 659 13.91 -50.96 -16.25
C VAL A 659 14.64 -50.67 -14.93
N THR A 660 15.94 -50.92 -14.87
CA THR A 660 16.75 -50.63 -13.67
C THR A 660 16.89 -49.13 -13.43
N ARG A 661 17.06 -48.33 -14.48
CA ARG A 661 17.23 -46.87 -14.36
C ARG A 661 15.95 -46.14 -13.93
N ILE A 662 14.80 -46.54 -14.47
CA ILE A 662 13.51 -45.84 -14.29
C ILE A 662 12.69 -46.45 -13.16
N LEU A 663 12.64 -47.78 -13.05
CA LEU A 663 11.83 -48.48 -12.05
C LEU A 663 12.63 -49.00 -10.85
N GLY A 664 13.96 -49.10 -10.96
CA GLY A 664 14.86 -49.56 -9.89
C GLY A 664 15.08 -51.07 -9.83
N TYR A 665 14.29 -51.89 -10.53
CA TYR A 665 14.40 -53.35 -10.49
C TYR A 665 15.65 -53.87 -11.21
N GLN A 666 16.34 -54.85 -10.62
CA GLN A 666 17.43 -55.56 -11.29
C GLN A 666 16.89 -56.67 -12.19
N GLU A 667 17.65 -57.04 -13.22
CA GLU A 667 17.25 -58.07 -14.19
C GLU A 667 16.90 -59.42 -13.53
N ASN A 668 17.69 -59.84 -12.54
CA ASN A 668 17.45 -61.09 -11.81
C ASN A 668 16.17 -61.07 -10.93
N ASP A 669 15.62 -59.89 -10.62
CA ASP A 669 14.47 -59.75 -9.73
C ASP A 669 13.13 -59.87 -10.48
N VAL A 670 13.13 -59.64 -11.79
CA VAL A 670 11.90 -59.53 -12.61
C VAL A 670 11.84 -60.52 -13.76
N LEU A 671 12.97 -61.10 -14.20
CA LEU A 671 12.96 -62.17 -15.20
C LEU A 671 12.23 -63.40 -14.66
N GLY A 672 11.25 -63.89 -15.42
CA GLY A 672 10.40 -65.02 -15.06
C GLY A 672 9.16 -64.65 -14.23
N SER A 673 9.13 -63.46 -13.63
CA SER A 673 7.98 -62.94 -12.87
C SER A 673 6.84 -62.51 -13.80
N PHE A 674 5.62 -62.45 -13.27
CA PHE A 674 4.45 -62.07 -14.05
C PHE A 674 4.30 -60.54 -14.10
N PHE A 675 4.01 -59.99 -15.28
CA PHE A 675 3.98 -58.53 -15.53
C PHE A 675 3.04 -57.73 -14.59
N HIS A 676 2.02 -58.36 -14.03
CA HIS A 676 1.06 -57.73 -13.13
C HIS A 676 1.67 -57.36 -11.75
N GLU A 677 2.81 -57.93 -11.38
CA GLU A 677 3.47 -57.69 -10.07
C GLU A 677 4.05 -56.27 -9.93
N ILE A 678 4.31 -55.59 -11.05
CA ILE A 678 4.85 -54.22 -11.10
C ILE A 678 3.78 -53.12 -11.27
N ILE A 679 2.51 -53.51 -11.41
CA ILE A 679 1.38 -52.58 -11.54
C ILE A 679 0.92 -52.15 -10.13
N SER A 680 0.55 -50.88 -9.96
CA SER A 680 -0.01 -50.39 -8.69
C SER A 680 -1.29 -51.15 -8.33
N ARG A 681 -1.46 -51.53 -7.05
CA ARG A 681 -2.59 -52.36 -6.59
C ARG A 681 -3.95 -51.75 -6.90
N ASP A 682 -4.06 -50.43 -6.87
CA ASP A 682 -5.31 -49.70 -7.13
C ASP A 682 -5.73 -49.73 -8.62
N TYR A 683 -4.81 -50.11 -9.51
CA TYR A 683 -5.00 -50.14 -10.97
C TYR A 683 -4.83 -51.54 -11.57
N LEU A 684 -4.48 -52.52 -10.75
CA LEU A 684 -4.23 -53.90 -11.18
C LEU A 684 -5.43 -54.49 -11.91
N GLU A 685 -6.63 -54.35 -11.36
CA GLU A 685 -7.84 -54.91 -11.93
C GLU A 685 -8.18 -54.29 -13.29
N THR A 686 -8.12 -52.96 -13.38
CA THR A 686 -8.45 -52.18 -14.59
C THR A 686 -7.46 -52.42 -15.73
N VAL A 687 -6.16 -52.40 -15.44
CA VAL A 687 -5.12 -52.66 -16.45
C VAL A 687 -5.17 -54.12 -16.92
N THR A 688 -5.38 -55.06 -16.01
CA THR A 688 -5.48 -56.49 -16.33
C THR A 688 -6.69 -56.76 -17.23
N GLN A 689 -7.87 -56.25 -16.86
CA GLN A 689 -9.09 -56.38 -17.67
C GLN A 689 -8.92 -55.76 -19.07
N HIS A 690 -8.28 -54.59 -19.16
CA HIS A 690 -8.00 -53.92 -20.43
C HIS A 690 -7.18 -54.81 -21.36
N TYR A 691 -5.99 -55.28 -20.93
CA TYR A 691 -5.15 -56.11 -21.79
C TYR A 691 -5.70 -57.51 -22.06
N PHE A 692 -6.42 -58.12 -21.09
CA PHE A 692 -7.14 -59.37 -21.37
C PHE A 692 -8.19 -59.20 -22.47
N SER A 693 -8.93 -58.10 -22.48
CA SER A 693 -9.90 -57.82 -23.54
C SER A 693 -9.24 -57.69 -24.92
N LYS A 694 -8.07 -57.05 -25.00
CA LYS A 694 -7.30 -56.88 -26.25
C LYS A 694 -6.72 -58.19 -26.77
N ILE A 695 -6.22 -59.04 -25.87
CA ILE A 695 -5.72 -60.37 -26.22
C ILE A 695 -6.89 -61.28 -26.67
N ALA A 696 -8.03 -61.22 -25.99
CA ALA A 696 -9.22 -61.97 -26.35
C ALA A 696 -9.77 -61.57 -27.73
N SER A 697 -9.66 -60.28 -28.09
CA SER A 697 -10.01 -59.80 -29.43
C SER A 697 -8.92 -59.99 -30.48
N GLN A 698 -7.81 -60.68 -30.15
CA GLN A 698 -6.64 -60.87 -31.01
C GLN A 698 -6.06 -59.56 -31.60
N ALA A 699 -6.05 -58.48 -30.80
CA ALA A 699 -5.45 -57.23 -31.25
C ALA A 699 -3.94 -57.40 -31.46
N GLU A 700 -3.38 -56.79 -32.51
CA GLU A 700 -1.94 -56.82 -32.82
C GLU A 700 -1.16 -55.74 -32.06
N TYR A 701 -1.82 -54.65 -31.68
CA TYR A 701 -1.22 -53.49 -31.01
C TYR A 701 -2.22 -52.81 -30.07
N ASP A 702 -1.74 -52.30 -28.94
CA ASP A 702 -2.52 -51.44 -28.05
C ASP A 702 -1.62 -50.42 -27.32
N TYR A 703 -2.21 -49.29 -26.94
CA TYR A 703 -1.57 -48.26 -26.13
C TYR A 703 -2.43 -47.94 -24.92
N TYR A 704 -1.83 -47.93 -23.72
CA TYR A 704 -2.54 -47.61 -22.49
C TYR A 704 -1.64 -46.86 -21.50
N GLU A 705 -2.21 -45.85 -20.84
CA GLU A 705 -1.51 -45.05 -19.83
C GLU A 705 -1.99 -45.40 -18.43
N PHE A 706 -1.08 -45.74 -17.53
CA PHE A 706 -1.42 -46.07 -16.15
C PHE A 706 -0.22 -45.88 -15.22
N PRO A 707 -0.47 -45.72 -13.90
CA PRO A 707 0.61 -45.58 -12.94
C PRO A 707 1.25 -46.93 -12.59
N VAL A 708 2.57 -46.96 -12.55
CA VAL A 708 3.38 -48.09 -12.07
C VAL A 708 4.19 -47.68 -10.85
N ARG A 709 4.63 -48.67 -10.07
CA ARG A 709 5.33 -48.43 -8.81
C ARG A 709 6.79 -48.81 -8.91
N THR A 710 7.67 -47.88 -8.53
CA THR A 710 9.12 -48.12 -8.47
C THR A 710 9.47 -49.02 -7.28
N GLN A 711 10.67 -49.59 -7.28
CA GLN A 711 11.18 -50.41 -6.16
C GLN A 711 11.23 -49.61 -4.83
N THR A 712 11.37 -48.29 -4.89
CA THR A 712 11.40 -47.38 -3.73
C THR A 712 10.00 -47.00 -3.21
N GLY A 713 8.94 -47.41 -3.92
CA GLY A 713 7.54 -47.19 -3.53
C GLY A 713 6.88 -45.96 -4.15
N GLU A 714 7.62 -45.17 -4.94
CA GLU A 714 7.11 -44.01 -5.68
C GLU A 714 6.21 -44.43 -6.85
N THR A 715 5.27 -43.58 -7.23
CA THR A 715 4.36 -43.80 -8.35
C THR A 715 4.77 -42.95 -9.54
N ILE A 716 5.03 -43.60 -10.68
CA ILE A 716 5.30 -42.92 -11.96
C ILE A 716 4.23 -43.27 -12.98
N TRP A 717 3.92 -42.34 -13.88
CA TRP A 717 2.97 -42.57 -14.98
C TRP A 717 3.70 -43.09 -16.20
N VAL A 718 3.25 -44.23 -16.73
CA VAL A 718 3.81 -44.81 -17.96
C VAL A 718 2.76 -44.89 -19.05
N GLY A 719 3.16 -44.49 -20.26
CA GLY A 719 2.44 -44.81 -21.48
C GLY A 719 3.03 -46.08 -22.09
N LEU A 720 2.24 -47.17 -22.11
CA LEU A 720 2.69 -48.50 -22.51
C LEU A 720 2.09 -48.88 -23.87
N SER A 721 2.99 -49.08 -24.85
CA SER A 721 2.70 -49.67 -26.15
C SER A 721 2.99 -51.17 -26.14
N ALA A 722 1.97 -52.00 -26.36
CA ALA A 722 2.07 -53.46 -26.41
C ALA A 722 1.82 -53.97 -27.82
N SER A 723 2.75 -54.74 -28.37
CA SER A 723 2.60 -55.48 -29.63
C SER A 723 2.46 -56.97 -29.36
N PHE A 724 1.40 -57.59 -29.86
CA PHE A 724 1.04 -58.98 -29.59
C PHE A 724 1.35 -59.87 -30.79
N PHE A 725 2.05 -60.97 -30.56
CA PHE A 725 2.46 -61.92 -31.61
C PHE A 725 1.74 -63.25 -31.40
N TYR A 726 0.92 -63.63 -32.38
CA TYR A 726 0.13 -64.86 -32.36
C TYR A 726 0.65 -65.88 -33.38
N HIS A 727 0.46 -67.15 -33.08
CA HIS A 727 0.67 -68.24 -34.02
C HIS A 727 -0.42 -69.28 -33.81
N PHE A 728 -1.16 -69.63 -34.88
CA PHE A 728 -2.38 -70.43 -34.81
C PHE A 728 -3.34 -69.95 -33.70
N SER A 729 -3.62 -68.64 -33.65
CA SER A 729 -4.54 -68.02 -32.67
C SER A 729 -4.11 -68.10 -31.20
N LYS A 730 -2.88 -68.54 -30.92
CA LYS A 730 -2.30 -68.57 -29.57
C LYS A 730 -1.24 -67.48 -29.44
N LEU A 731 -1.33 -66.66 -28.40
CA LEU A 731 -0.32 -65.65 -28.08
C LEU A 731 1.01 -66.37 -27.76
N ILE A 732 2.05 -66.08 -28.53
CA ILE A 732 3.40 -66.62 -28.32
C ILE A 732 4.26 -65.62 -27.55
N LYS A 733 4.08 -64.32 -27.83
CA LYS A 733 4.96 -63.27 -27.34
C LYS A 733 4.26 -61.91 -27.32
N THR A 734 4.65 -61.06 -26.38
CA THR A 734 4.24 -59.66 -26.34
C THR A 734 5.48 -58.79 -26.19
N ALA A 735 5.70 -57.85 -27.12
CA ALA A 735 6.74 -56.84 -27.00
C ALA A 735 6.14 -55.57 -26.40
N ILE A 736 6.79 -55.00 -25.39
CA ILE A 736 6.33 -53.86 -24.63
C ILE A 736 7.36 -52.74 -24.72
N ILE A 737 6.89 -51.54 -25.06
CA ILE A 737 7.65 -50.29 -24.91
C ILE A 737 6.87 -49.39 -23.96
N ALA A 738 7.48 -49.00 -22.84
CA ALA A 738 6.87 -48.11 -21.87
C ALA A 738 7.70 -46.83 -21.70
N ARG A 739 7.04 -45.69 -21.83
CA ARG A 739 7.65 -44.35 -21.68
C ARG A 739 7.13 -43.66 -20.43
N ASP A 740 8.04 -43.05 -19.66
CA ASP A 740 7.67 -42.18 -18.54
C ASP A 740 7.05 -40.87 -19.09
N ILE A 741 5.76 -40.67 -18.79
CA ILE A 741 4.99 -39.49 -19.20
C ILE A 741 4.68 -38.55 -18.03
N THR A 742 5.32 -38.76 -16.86
CA THR A 742 5.04 -38.02 -15.63
C THR A 742 5.23 -36.51 -15.80
N LYS A 743 6.29 -36.09 -16.50
CA LYS A 743 6.55 -34.67 -16.78
C LYS A 743 5.49 -34.05 -17.70
N GLN A 744 5.04 -34.80 -18.70
CA GLN A 744 4.03 -34.34 -19.66
C GLN A 744 2.67 -34.15 -18.98
N ARG A 745 2.24 -35.13 -18.17
CA ARG A 745 0.99 -35.03 -17.40
C ARG A 745 0.98 -33.86 -16.41
N LYS A 746 2.09 -33.65 -15.69
CA LYS A 746 2.23 -32.48 -14.80
C LYS A 746 2.12 -31.15 -15.56
N ALA A 747 2.73 -31.05 -16.74
CA ALA A 747 2.65 -29.85 -17.57
C ALA A 747 1.24 -29.63 -18.14
N GLU A 748 0.52 -30.68 -18.53
CA GLU A 748 -0.88 -30.59 -18.98
C GLU A 748 -1.83 -30.16 -17.85
N ASP A 749 -1.65 -30.70 -16.64
CA ASP A 749 -2.42 -30.31 -15.46
C ASP A 749 -2.12 -28.88 -15.02
N GLU A 750 -0.84 -28.46 -15.06
CA GLU A 750 -0.41 -27.08 -14.79
C GLU A 750 -0.98 -26.11 -15.83
N LEU A 751 -0.97 -26.48 -17.12
CA LEU A 751 -1.57 -25.67 -18.19
C LEU A 751 -3.07 -25.51 -18.00
N LYS A 752 -3.78 -26.58 -17.63
CA LYS A 752 -5.22 -26.56 -17.37
C LYS A 752 -5.57 -25.72 -16.13
N LYS A 753 -4.74 -25.80 -15.09
CA LYS A 753 -4.85 -24.96 -13.89
C LYS A 753 -4.60 -23.49 -14.23
N SER A 754 -3.54 -23.20 -14.99
CA SER A 754 -3.20 -21.85 -15.44
C SER A 754 -4.28 -21.25 -16.35
N GLN A 755 -4.89 -22.02 -17.25
CA GLN A 755 -6.03 -21.58 -18.06
C GLN A 755 -7.25 -21.21 -17.20
N SER A 756 -7.61 -22.04 -16.23
CA SER A 756 -8.73 -21.73 -15.32
C SER A 756 -8.44 -20.52 -14.43
N GLU A 757 -7.20 -20.36 -13.96
CA GLU A 757 -6.77 -19.16 -13.23
C GLU A 757 -6.83 -17.91 -14.12
N TYR A 758 -6.41 -18.00 -15.37
CA TYR A 758 -6.49 -16.91 -16.35
C TYR A 758 -7.94 -16.51 -16.66
N GLU A 759 -8.84 -17.48 -16.87
CA GLU A 759 -10.27 -17.23 -17.07
C GLU A 759 -10.90 -16.51 -15.87
N ASN A 760 -10.62 -16.97 -14.64
CA ASN A 760 -11.10 -16.31 -13.42
C ASN A 760 -10.52 -14.90 -13.25
N LEU A 761 -9.26 -14.67 -13.61
CA LEU A 761 -8.63 -13.35 -13.54
C LEU A 761 -9.30 -12.38 -14.52
N VAL A 762 -9.51 -12.80 -15.77
CA VAL A 762 -10.20 -11.99 -16.79
C VAL A 762 -11.64 -11.66 -16.37
N GLU A 763 -12.35 -12.59 -15.74
CA GLU A 763 -13.71 -12.36 -15.23
C GLU A 763 -13.76 -11.44 -13.99
N SER A 764 -12.67 -11.33 -13.23
CA SER A 764 -12.61 -10.54 -12.00
C SER A 764 -12.20 -9.07 -12.20
N ILE A 765 -11.66 -8.72 -13.38
CA ILE A 765 -11.24 -7.35 -13.68
C ILE A 765 -12.47 -6.53 -14.08
N PRO A 766 -12.71 -5.35 -13.47
CA PRO A 766 -13.85 -4.47 -13.78
C PRO A 766 -13.61 -3.66 -15.08
N ILE A 767 -13.12 -4.33 -16.12
CA ILE A 767 -12.83 -3.78 -17.44
C ILE A 767 -13.49 -4.71 -18.46
N GLY A 768 -14.30 -4.16 -19.37
CA GLY A 768 -14.90 -4.93 -20.45
C GLY A 768 -13.88 -5.18 -21.55
N ILE A 769 -13.45 -6.41 -21.76
CA ILE A 769 -12.58 -6.79 -22.86
C ILE A 769 -13.43 -7.13 -24.08
N TYR A 770 -13.01 -6.70 -25.27
CA TYR A 770 -13.64 -7.07 -26.52
C TYR A 770 -12.62 -7.41 -27.62
N LYS A 771 -13.06 -8.23 -28.56
CA LYS A 771 -12.33 -8.59 -29.78
C LYS A 771 -13.27 -8.40 -30.96
N LEU A 772 -12.85 -7.64 -31.97
CA LEU A 772 -13.63 -7.45 -33.18
C LEU A 772 -12.78 -7.60 -34.46
N ILE A 773 -13.44 -7.90 -35.57
CA ILE A 773 -12.85 -7.96 -36.91
C ILE A 773 -13.44 -6.77 -37.69
N PRO A 774 -12.62 -5.77 -38.06
CA PRO A 774 -13.07 -4.66 -38.89
C PRO A 774 -13.47 -5.15 -40.28
N LYS A 775 -14.64 -4.74 -40.80
CA LYS A 775 -15.08 -5.09 -42.17
C LYS A 775 -15.02 -3.89 -43.12
N GLN A 776 -14.75 -4.15 -44.40
CA GLN A 776 -14.67 -3.15 -45.47
C GLN A 776 -15.96 -2.32 -45.67
N ASN A 777 -17.09 -2.77 -45.12
CA ASN A 777 -18.40 -2.11 -45.27
C ASN A 777 -18.75 -1.16 -44.11
N GLY A 778 -17.83 -0.94 -43.16
CA GLY A 778 -18.00 0.02 -42.06
C GLY A 778 -18.77 -0.49 -40.83
N VAL A 779 -19.11 -1.79 -40.77
CA VAL A 779 -19.74 -2.42 -39.60
C VAL A 779 -18.82 -3.48 -39.03
N ASP A 780 -18.31 -3.22 -37.82
CA ASP A 780 -17.39 -4.11 -37.12
C ASP A 780 -18.06 -5.42 -36.70
N GLN A 781 -17.34 -6.53 -36.78
CA GLN A 781 -17.84 -7.81 -36.29
C GLN A 781 -17.20 -8.14 -34.93
N TYR A 782 -17.96 -8.00 -33.85
CA TYR A 782 -17.54 -8.47 -32.52
C TYR A 782 -17.47 -10.00 -32.52
N VAL A 783 -16.32 -10.53 -32.08
CA VAL A 783 -16.03 -11.97 -31.97
C VAL A 783 -16.13 -12.43 -30.52
N TYR A 784 -15.82 -11.53 -29.59
CA TYR A 784 -15.86 -11.80 -28.16
C TYR A 784 -16.08 -10.52 -27.37
N THR A 785 -16.85 -10.61 -26.29
CA THR A 785 -16.93 -9.61 -25.22
C THR A 785 -16.92 -10.34 -23.88
N SER A 786 -16.19 -9.81 -22.89
CA SER A 786 -16.17 -10.36 -21.53
C SER A 786 -17.45 -10.04 -20.74
N PRO A 787 -17.81 -10.76 -19.66
CA PRO A 787 -18.96 -10.42 -18.81
C PRO A 787 -18.97 -8.96 -18.30
N SER A 788 -17.81 -8.41 -17.94
CA SER A 788 -17.69 -7.01 -17.48
C SER A 788 -18.03 -5.98 -18.58
N TRP A 789 -17.96 -6.35 -19.87
CA TRP A 789 -18.47 -5.52 -20.96
C TRP A 789 -19.98 -5.33 -20.83
N THR A 790 -20.70 -6.42 -20.56
CA THR A 790 -22.16 -6.41 -20.37
C THR A 790 -22.54 -5.59 -19.14
N GLU A 791 -21.79 -5.66 -18.05
CA GLU A 791 -22.03 -4.84 -16.85
C GLU A 791 -21.85 -3.34 -17.11
N ILE A 792 -20.81 -2.97 -17.86
CA ILE A 792 -20.51 -1.56 -18.17
C ILE A 792 -21.53 -0.99 -19.17
N THR A 793 -21.76 -1.71 -20.26
CA THR A 793 -22.56 -1.23 -21.42
C THR A 793 -24.05 -1.56 -21.33
N GLY A 794 -24.42 -2.59 -20.57
CA GLY A 794 -25.77 -3.14 -20.56
C GLY A 794 -26.10 -4.03 -21.77
N ILE A 795 -25.16 -4.27 -22.68
CA ILE A 795 -25.37 -5.07 -23.90
C ILE A 795 -24.79 -6.47 -23.70
N ASP A 796 -25.61 -7.49 -23.89
CA ASP A 796 -25.15 -8.88 -23.86
C ASP A 796 -24.25 -9.21 -25.05
N GLN A 797 -23.33 -10.16 -24.87
CA GLN A 797 -22.44 -10.65 -25.91
C GLN A 797 -23.21 -11.07 -27.18
N GLN A 798 -24.34 -11.76 -27.03
CA GLN A 798 -25.09 -12.24 -28.18
C GLN A 798 -25.76 -11.10 -28.95
N ASP A 799 -26.17 -10.03 -28.26
CA ASP A 799 -26.80 -8.86 -28.88
C ASP A 799 -25.79 -8.02 -29.67
N ILE A 800 -24.59 -7.77 -29.11
CA ILE A 800 -23.56 -7.00 -29.82
C ILE A 800 -22.97 -7.77 -31.02
N MET A 801 -22.90 -9.10 -30.94
CA MET A 801 -22.49 -9.94 -32.07
C MET A 801 -23.52 -9.94 -33.22
N ASN A 802 -24.81 -9.83 -32.90
CA ASN A 802 -25.91 -9.81 -33.87
C ASN A 802 -26.19 -8.40 -34.43
N ARG A 803 -26.00 -7.36 -33.62
CA ARG A 803 -26.23 -5.95 -34.00
C ARG A 803 -25.08 -5.05 -33.49
N PRO A 804 -23.95 -5.00 -34.20
CA PRO A 804 -22.78 -4.22 -33.78
C PRO A 804 -23.04 -2.72 -33.59
N ASP A 805 -24.00 -2.17 -34.33
CA ASP A 805 -24.33 -0.74 -34.31
C ASP A 805 -24.97 -0.27 -32.98
N VAL A 806 -25.49 -1.20 -32.15
CA VAL A 806 -26.14 -0.89 -30.86
C VAL A 806 -25.21 -0.13 -29.92
N PHE A 807 -23.90 -0.39 -29.99
CA PHE A 807 -22.94 0.33 -29.15
C PHE A 807 -22.89 1.83 -29.48
N VAL A 808 -22.98 2.20 -30.77
CA VAL A 808 -22.98 3.60 -31.21
C VAL A 808 -24.25 4.32 -30.75
N GLU A 809 -25.37 3.59 -30.62
CA GLU A 809 -26.63 4.13 -30.10
C GLU A 809 -26.51 4.54 -28.62
N LEU A 810 -25.71 3.81 -27.82
CA LEU A 810 -25.43 4.15 -26.42
C LEU A 810 -24.62 5.43 -26.27
N ILE A 811 -23.80 5.81 -27.25
CA ILE A 811 -22.96 7.00 -27.15
C ILE A 811 -23.85 8.24 -27.03
N HIS A 812 -23.56 9.06 -26.02
CA HIS A 812 -24.28 10.29 -25.74
C HIS A 812 -24.30 11.17 -27.00
N PRO A 813 -25.45 11.77 -27.38
CA PRO A 813 -25.60 12.50 -28.64
C PRO A 813 -24.48 13.50 -28.96
N ASP A 814 -24.08 14.30 -27.98
CA ASP A 814 -23.00 15.29 -28.11
C ASP A 814 -21.62 14.67 -28.42
N ASP A 815 -21.39 13.42 -28.00
CA ASP A 815 -20.07 12.79 -28.05
C ASP A 815 -19.92 11.88 -29.30
N ARG A 816 -21.00 11.66 -30.06
CA ARG A 816 -21.02 10.80 -31.26
C ARG A 816 -20.07 11.27 -32.36
N ILE A 817 -20.00 12.58 -32.61
CA ILE A 817 -19.10 13.15 -33.62
C ILE A 817 -17.64 12.93 -33.23
N SER A 818 -17.31 13.10 -31.95
CA SER A 818 -15.97 12.85 -31.41
C SER A 818 -15.58 11.38 -31.53
N PHE A 819 -16.51 10.47 -31.24
CA PHE A 819 -16.29 9.04 -31.39
C PHE A 819 -15.98 8.65 -32.85
N ILE A 820 -16.81 9.09 -33.80
CA ILE A 820 -16.65 8.79 -35.23
C ILE A 820 -15.35 9.39 -35.78
N THR A 821 -15.00 10.61 -35.38
CA THR A 821 -13.80 11.29 -35.86
C THR A 821 -12.51 10.62 -35.35
N ASN A 822 -12.48 10.20 -34.08
CA ASN A 822 -11.33 9.45 -33.54
C ASN A 822 -11.23 8.03 -34.11
N HIS A 823 -12.36 7.40 -34.43
CA HIS A 823 -12.36 6.07 -35.02
C HIS A 823 -11.86 6.08 -36.48
N ALA A 824 -12.00 7.23 -37.16
CA ALA A 824 -11.51 7.44 -38.53
C ALA A 824 -10.01 7.83 -38.61
N SER A 825 -9.35 8.09 -37.49
CA SER A 825 -7.94 8.51 -37.44
C SER A 825 -7.02 7.40 -36.92
N ASP A 826 -6.01 7.04 -37.72
CA ASP A 826 -4.95 6.04 -37.47
C ASP A 826 -5.44 4.61 -37.12
N HIS A 827 -5.41 3.72 -38.11
CA HIS A 827 -5.90 2.34 -38.02
C HIS A 827 -5.04 1.39 -37.15
N THR A 828 -4.07 1.90 -36.39
CA THR A 828 -3.18 1.03 -35.58
C THR A 828 -3.52 1.06 -34.09
N LYS A 829 -4.11 2.15 -33.59
CA LYS A 829 -4.47 2.33 -32.17
C LYS A 829 -5.64 3.31 -32.03
N PHE A 830 -6.71 2.87 -31.38
CA PHE A 830 -7.85 3.71 -31.05
C PHE A 830 -7.88 4.00 -29.55
N VAL A 831 -8.02 5.27 -29.17
CA VAL A 831 -8.21 5.70 -27.78
C VAL A 831 -9.30 6.76 -27.76
N TRP A 832 -10.33 6.57 -26.95
CA TRP A 832 -11.43 7.51 -26.84
C TRP A 832 -11.99 7.55 -25.42
N GLU A 833 -12.29 8.75 -24.94
CA GLU A 833 -13.05 8.98 -23.72
C GLU A 833 -14.34 9.73 -24.06
N GLY A 834 -15.47 9.28 -23.54
CA GLY A 834 -16.74 9.95 -23.75
C GLY A 834 -17.88 9.33 -22.96
N ARG A 835 -19.08 9.87 -23.14
CA ARG A 835 -20.26 9.46 -22.39
C ARG A 835 -21.07 8.41 -23.15
N ILE A 836 -21.59 7.44 -22.42
CA ILE A 836 -22.63 6.52 -22.86
C ILE A 836 -23.86 6.63 -21.97
N ILE A 837 -25.03 6.26 -22.51
CA ILE A 837 -26.30 6.16 -21.82
C ILE A 837 -26.62 4.67 -21.68
N ALA A 838 -26.11 4.03 -20.63
CA ALA A 838 -26.33 2.61 -20.36
C ALA A 838 -27.44 2.46 -19.31
N ASN A 839 -28.47 1.66 -19.59
CA ASN A 839 -29.60 1.41 -18.69
C ASN A 839 -30.31 2.68 -18.17
N GLY A 840 -30.28 3.77 -18.93
CA GLY A 840 -30.87 5.06 -18.56
C GLY A 840 -29.97 5.99 -17.73
N GLU A 841 -28.74 5.57 -17.41
CA GLU A 841 -27.75 6.37 -16.68
C GLU A 841 -26.62 6.84 -17.60
N ILE A 842 -26.14 8.06 -17.37
CA ILE A 842 -24.96 8.59 -18.08
C ILE A 842 -23.70 8.06 -17.38
N LYS A 843 -22.89 7.30 -18.11
CA LYS A 843 -21.58 6.84 -17.67
C LYS A 843 -20.49 7.46 -18.53
N PHE A 844 -19.36 7.82 -17.93
CA PHE A 844 -18.15 8.13 -18.69
C PHE A 844 -17.36 6.86 -18.90
N ILE A 845 -16.93 6.60 -20.13
CA ILE A 845 -16.14 5.43 -20.48
C ILE A 845 -14.86 5.82 -21.18
N ARG A 846 -13.85 4.97 -21.03
CA ARG A 846 -12.62 5.00 -21.81
C ARG A 846 -12.51 3.73 -22.62
N ILE A 847 -12.34 3.86 -23.92
CA ILE A 847 -12.12 2.77 -24.86
C ILE A 847 -10.70 2.85 -25.37
N GLU A 848 -9.98 1.74 -25.32
CA GLU A 848 -8.70 1.61 -26.01
C GLU A 848 -8.67 0.32 -26.81
N SER A 849 -8.18 0.37 -28.04
CA SER A 849 -7.97 -0.81 -28.85
C SER A 849 -6.73 -0.73 -29.73
N ARG A 850 -6.24 -1.90 -30.12
CA ARG A 850 -5.09 -2.08 -31.00
C ARG A 850 -5.37 -3.15 -32.03
N ASP A 851 -4.93 -2.90 -33.25
CA ASP A 851 -5.02 -3.83 -34.35
C ASP A 851 -3.85 -4.83 -34.32
N ILE A 852 -4.17 -6.09 -34.54
CA ILE A 852 -3.24 -7.22 -34.57
C ILE A 852 -3.53 -8.01 -35.84
N THR A 853 -2.50 -8.22 -36.67
CA THR A 853 -2.61 -9.09 -37.84
C THR A 853 -2.32 -10.52 -37.44
N GLN A 854 -3.32 -11.40 -37.54
CA GLN A 854 -3.18 -12.84 -37.30
C GLN A 854 -3.63 -13.61 -38.54
N ASN A 855 -2.75 -14.43 -39.11
CA ASN A 855 -3.02 -15.25 -40.30
C ASN A 855 -3.57 -14.45 -41.51
N GLY A 856 -3.12 -13.20 -41.70
CA GLY A 856 -3.56 -12.33 -42.78
C GLY A 856 -4.90 -11.62 -42.54
N VAL A 857 -5.54 -11.81 -41.38
CA VAL A 857 -6.75 -11.10 -40.94
C VAL A 857 -6.38 -10.06 -39.89
N VAL A 858 -6.87 -8.83 -40.05
CA VAL A 858 -6.74 -7.78 -39.02
C VAL A 858 -7.81 -8.01 -37.96
N ILE A 859 -7.38 -8.10 -36.71
CA ILE A 859 -8.21 -8.28 -35.54
C ILE A 859 -7.94 -7.11 -34.61
N GLN A 860 -8.97 -6.44 -34.14
CA GLN A 860 -8.84 -5.40 -33.15
C GLN A 860 -9.15 -5.96 -31.75
N ASN A 861 -8.18 -5.88 -30.86
CA ASN A 861 -8.34 -6.19 -29.44
C ASN A 861 -8.46 -4.89 -28.66
N GLY A 862 -9.51 -4.76 -27.85
CA GLY A 862 -9.72 -3.56 -27.07
C GLY A 862 -10.35 -3.81 -25.71
N PHE A 863 -10.42 -2.75 -24.93
CA PHE A 863 -11.10 -2.74 -23.66
C PHE A 863 -11.91 -1.46 -23.46
N ILE A 864 -12.96 -1.56 -22.64
CA ILE A 864 -13.78 -0.47 -22.14
C ILE A 864 -13.67 -0.42 -20.61
N LYS A 865 -13.38 0.76 -20.07
CA LYS A 865 -13.36 1.01 -18.62
C LYS A 865 -14.39 2.08 -18.27
N ASP A 866 -15.18 1.86 -17.23
CA ASP A 866 -16.01 2.91 -16.63
C ASP A 866 -15.10 3.88 -15.85
N ILE A 867 -15.07 5.14 -16.28
CA ILE A 867 -14.29 6.23 -15.69
C ILE A 867 -15.20 7.31 -15.07
N THR A 868 -16.47 7.00 -14.83
CA THR A 868 -17.46 7.95 -14.26
C THR A 868 -16.96 8.51 -12.94
N ILE A 869 -16.48 7.64 -12.05
CA ILE A 869 -16.01 8.04 -10.72
C ILE A 869 -14.78 8.93 -10.82
N ARG A 870 -13.83 8.59 -11.71
CA ARG A 870 -12.64 9.40 -11.95
C ARG A 870 -13.01 10.80 -12.46
N LYS A 871 -13.89 10.91 -13.45
CA LYS A 871 -14.34 12.21 -13.98
C LYS A 871 -15.10 13.03 -12.93
N LEU A 872 -15.92 12.39 -12.10
CA LEU A 872 -16.60 13.06 -10.98
C LEU A 872 -15.59 13.54 -9.92
N ALA A 873 -14.56 12.76 -9.61
CA ALA A 873 -13.51 13.15 -8.68
C ALA A 873 -12.64 14.31 -9.24
N GLU A 874 -12.33 14.31 -10.54
CA GLU A 874 -11.65 15.43 -11.20
C GLU A 874 -12.50 16.71 -11.12
N ILE A 875 -13.81 16.62 -11.37
CA ILE A 875 -14.75 17.74 -11.25
C ILE A 875 -14.87 18.23 -9.80
N ASP A 876 -14.99 17.33 -8.82
CA ASP A 876 -15.09 17.68 -7.40
C ASP A 876 -13.79 18.30 -6.89
N THR A 877 -12.63 17.81 -7.34
CA THR A 877 -11.31 18.39 -7.01
C THR A 877 -11.19 19.80 -7.57
N GLN A 878 -11.61 20.02 -8.82
CA GLN A 878 -11.63 21.34 -9.43
C GLN A 878 -12.56 22.30 -8.69
N LYS A 879 -13.77 21.84 -8.31
CA LYS A 879 -14.71 22.64 -7.49
C LYS A 879 -14.16 22.95 -6.10
N ALA A 880 -13.48 22.00 -5.46
CA ALA A 880 -12.86 22.21 -4.14
C ALA A 880 -11.71 23.22 -4.22
N LYS A 881 -10.89 23.16 -5.28
CA LYS A 881 -9.85 24.16 -5.56
C LYS A 881 -10.45 25.55 -5.76
N GLU A 882 -11.49 25.67 -6.60
CA GLU A 882 -12.18 26.95 -6.81
C GLU A 882 -12.84 27.48 -5.54
N ALA A 883 -13.37 26.60 -4.68
CA ALA A 883 -13.93 26.99 -3.39
C ALA A 883 -12.85 27.47 -2.41
N ALA A 884 -11.69 26.80 -2.37
CA ALA A 884 -10.54 27.21 -1.56
C ALA A 884 -9.97 28.56 -2.03
N GLU A 885 -9.83 28.76 -3.34
CA GLU A 885 -9.38 30.03 -3.93
C GLU A 885 -10.38 31.17 -3.62
N LYS A 886 -11.69 30.92 -3.75
CA LYS A 886 -12.73 31.89 -3.36
C LYS A 886 -12.71 32.19 -1.86
N ALA A 887 -12.53 31.17 -1.01
CA ALA A 887 -12.44 31.37 0.44
C ALA A 887 -11.20 32.19 0.82
N ASN A 888 -10.06 31.95 0.17
CA ASN A 888 -8.83 32.70 0.43
C ASN A 888 -8.91 34.14 -0.07
N ALA A 889 -9.56 34.36 -1.22
CA ALA A 889 -9.87 35.70 -1.73
C ALA A 889 -10.82 36.46 -0.77
N ALA A 890 -11.91 35.83 -0.33
CA ALA A 890 -12.86 36.40 0.62
C ALA A 890 -12.21 36.70 1.99
N LYS A 891 -11.31 35.84 2.47
CA LYS A 891 -10.53 36.08 3.69
C LYS A 891 -9.64 37.32 3.57
N SER A 892 -8.99 37.48 2.42
CA SER A 892 -8.12 38.64 2.15
C SER A 892 -8.93 39.93 2.05
N GLU A 893 -10.08 39.90 1.37
CA GLU A 893 -11.00 41.03 1.25
C GLU A 893 -11.61 41.41 2.60
N PHE A 894 -12.00 40.42 3.40
CA PHE A 894 -12.49 40.63 4.77
C PHE A 894 -11.47 41.34 5.64
N LEU A 895 -10.20 40.91 5.64
CA LEU A 895 -9.14 41.54 6.43
C LEU A 895 -8.88 42.99 5.98
N ALA A 896 -8.89 43.24 4.67
CA ALA A 896 -8.74 44.59 4.12
C ALA A 896 -9.90 45.52 4.55
N ASN A 897 -11.14 45.03 4.45
CA ASN A 897 -12.34 45.78 4.82
C ASN A 897 -12.40 46.05 6.33
N VAL A 898 -12.13 45.05 7.18
CA VAL A 898 -12.10 45.22 8.63
C VAL A 898 -11.04 46.23 9.04
N SER A 899 -9.86 46.22 8.42
CA SER A 899 -8.85 47.22 8.71
C SER A 899 -9.32 48.64 8.36
N HIS A 900 -9.93 48.85 7.20
CA HIS A 900 -10.46 50.15 6.79
C HIS A 900 -11.57 50.65 7.75
N GLU A 901 -12.48 49.76 8.13
CA GLU A 901 -13.56 50.05 9.07
C GLU A 901 -13.06 50.28 10.51
N MET A 902 -11.93 49.68 10.90
CA MET A 902 -11.29 49.92 12.20
C MET A 902 -10.47 51.21 12.21
N ARG A 903 -9.78 51.54 11.11
CA ARG A 903 -8.94 52.75 10.97
C ARG A 903 -9.76 54.03 11.06
N THR A 904 -10.94 54.05 10.47
CA THR A 904 -11.81 55.24 10.41
C THR A 904 -12.22 55.77 11.79
N PRO A 905 -12.83 54.98 12.69
CA PRO A 905 -13.17 55.45 14.04
C PRO A 905 -11.92 55.73 14.89
N LEU A 906 -10.84 54.97 14.69
CA LEU A 906 -9.59 55.14 15.43
C LEU A 906 -8.89 56.47 15.09
N ASN A 907 -8.89 56.86 13.82
CA ASN A 907 -8.40 58.16 13.37
C ASN A 907 -9.23 59.30 13.96
N GLY A 908 -10.54 59.11 14.13
CA GLY A 908 -11.40 60.05 14.86
C GLY A 908 -10.99 60.18 16.33
N ILE A 909 -10.77 59.05 17.03
CA ILE A 909 -10.30 59.03 18.42
C ILE A 909 -8.95 59.73 18.55
N ILE A 910 -8.00 59.44 17.65
CA ILE A 910 -6.68 60.08 17.62
C ILE A 910 -6.82 61.58 17.40
N GLY A 911 -7.58 62.01 16.39
CA GLY A 911 -7.76 63.42 16.05
C GLY A 911 -8.40 64.25 17.17
N PHE A 912 -9.48 63.74 17.79
CA PHE A 912 -10.11 64.43 18.93
C PHE A 912 -9.24 64.42 20.18
N SER A 913 -8.49 63.34 20.43
CA SER A 913 -7.54 63.30 21.54
C SER A 913 -6.40 64.30 21.36
N ASP A 914 -5.87 64.44 20.15
CA ASP A 914 -4.83 65.43 19.80
C ASP A 914 -5.34 66.88 19.97
N LEU A 915 -6.58 67.15 19.57
CA LEU A 915 -7.21 68.46 19.75
C LEU A 915 -7.46 68.78 21.24
N LEU A 916 -7.88 67.77 22.01
CA LEU A 916 -8.10 67.92 23.45
C LEU A 916 -6.78 68.24 24.16
N LEU A 917 -5.66 67.57 23.84
CA LEU A 917 -4.35 67.87 24.41
C LEU A 917 -3.86 69.30 24.13
N LYS A 918 -4.35 69.95 23.07
CA LYS A 918 -4.03 71.35 22.72
C LYS A 918 -4.92 72.38 23.43
N SER A 919 -5.87 71.94 24.26
CA SER A 919 -6.79 72.81 25.00
C SER A 919 -6.35 73.04 26.45
N LYS A 920 -6.96 74.00 27.15
CA LYS A 920 -6.67 74.22 28.58
C LYS A 920 -7.30 73.11 29.42
N MET A 921 -6.49 72.27 30.04
CA MET A 921 -6.93 71.15 30.88
C MET A 921 -6.08 70.98 32.14
N SER A 922 -6.60 70.22 33.11
CA SER A 922 -5.84 69.86 34.31
C SER A 922 -4.79 68.79 34.00
N ALA A 923 -3.70 68.74 34.76
CA ALA A 923 -2.61 67.77 34.57
C ALA A 923 -3.10 66.30 34.57
N GLN A 924 -4.16 66.00 35.33
CA GLN A 924 -4.74 64.66 35.37
C GLN A 924 -5.52 64.32 34.09
N GLN A 925 -6.26 65.28 33.52
CA GLN A 925 -6.98 65.11 32.26
C GLN A 925 -6.01 64.98 31.08
N GLU A 926 -4.97 65.78 31.06
CA GLU A 926 -3.90 65.69 30.06
C GLU A 926 -3.28 64.29 30.05
N LYS A 927 -2.97 63.74 31.24
CA LYS A 927 -2.46 62.37 31.37
C LYS A 927 -3.44 61.31 30.86
N TYR A 928 -4.74 61.46 31.12
CA TYR A 928 -5.76 60.52 30.63
C TYR A 928 -5.88 60.56 29.10
N ILE A 929 -5.98 61.75 28.51
CA ILE A 929 -6.09 61.89 27.06
C ILE A 929 -4.81 61.44 26.36
N ALA A 930 -3.64 61.73 26.92
CA ALA A 930 -2.36 61.23 26.40
C ALA A 930 -2.31 59.69 26.39
N THR A 931 -2.85 59.04 27.42
CA THR A 931 -2.94 57.57 27.50
C THR A 931 -3.89 56.99 26.44
N VAL A 932 -5.04 57.65 26.21
CA VAL A 932 -6.01 57.23 25.18
C VAL A 932 -5.40 57.39 23.79
N LEU A 933 -4.73 58.51 23.53
CA LEU A 933 -4.03 58.78 22.27
C LEU A 933 -2.94 57.73 22.01
N GLN A 934 -2.13 57.41 23.02
CA GLN A 934 -1.09 56.38 22.92
C GLN A 934 -1.68 55.00 22.62
N SER A 935 -2.77 54.63 23.29
CA SER A 935 -3.45 53.33 23.09
C SER A 935 -4.08 53.24 21.69
N ALA A 936 -4.68 54.32 21.20
CA ALA A 936 -5.26 54.38 19.87
C ALA A 936 -4.18 54.29 18.77
N LYS A 937 -3.06 55.00 18.92
CA LYS A 937 -1.91 54.89 18.00
C LYS A 937 -1.29 53.49 18.01
N ALA A 938 -1.15 52.88 19.19
CA ALA A 938 -0.66 51.50 19.32
C ALA A 938 -1.57 50.50 18.58
N LEU A 939 -2.90 50.62 18.75
CA LEU A 939 -3.84 49.74 18.06
C LEU A 939 -3.80 49.90 16.54
N LEU A 940 -3.58 51.12 16.03
CA LEU A 940 -3.45 51.38 14.60
C LEU A 940 -2.27 50.62 14.01
N ASN A 941 -1.11 50.70 14.68
CA ASN A 941 0.11 50.01 14.26
C ASN A 941 -0.09 48.49 14.23
N ILE A 942 -0.81 47.91 15.20
CA ILE A 942 -1.12 46.47 15.20
C ILE A 942 -1.96 46.08 13.98
N ILE A 943 -2.95 46.90 13.63
CA ILE A 943 -3.82 46.67 12.47
C ILE A 943 -2.99 46.73 11.18
N ASP A 944 -2.09 47.71 11.08
CA ASP A 944 -1.21 47.88 9.91
C ASP A 944 -0.21 46.73 9.78
N ASP A 945 0.40 46.28 10.88
CA ASP A 945 1.30 45.11 10.92
C ASP A 945 0.60 43.83 10.45
N VAL A 946 -0.63 43.59 10.91
CA VAL A 946 -1.43 42.41 10.52
C VAL A 946 -1.78 42.45 9.03
N LEU A 947 -2.10 43.64 8.50
CA LEU A 947 -2.36 43.81 7.07
C LEU A 947 -1.12 43.57 6.22
N ASP A 948 0.02 44.16 6.61
CA ASP A 948 1.27 44.01 5.86
C ASP A 948 1.72 42.55 5.87
N PHE A 949 1.67 41.87 7.03
CA PHE A 949 1.92 40.43 7.11
C PHE A 949 0.97 39.63 6.21
N SER A 950 -0.32 39.93 6.22
CA SER A 950 -1.31 39.25 5.37
C SER A 950 -1.02 39.43 3.87
N LYS A 951 -0.53 40.60 3.44
CA LYS A 951 -0.21 40.88 2.02
C LYS A 951 1.07 40.18 1.57
N ILE A 952 2.05 40.04 2.46
CA ILE A 952 3.31 39.35 2.17
C ILE A 952 3.06 37.85 2.00
N VAL A 953 2.33 37.21 2.93
CA VAL A 953 2.07 35.75 2.89
C VAL A 953 1.31 35.31 1.62
N VAL A 954 0.46 36.17 1.06
CA VAL A 954 -0.28 35.90 -0.19
C VAL A 954 0.45 36.39 -1.46
N ASN A 955 1.72 36.77 -1.34
CA ASN A 955 2.58 37.26 -2.42
C ASN A 955 2.00 38.45 -3.21
N LYS A 956 1.25 39.34 -2.53
CA LYS A 956 0.62 40.54 -3.12
C LYS A 956 1.35 41.85 -2.74
N MET A 957 2.45 41.78 -2.00
CA MET A 957 3.25 42.96 -1.67
C MET A 957 4.19 43.30 -2.83
N VAL A 958 4.16 44.56 -3.29
CA VAL A 958 5.00 45.07 -4.38
C VAL A 958 5.89 46.17 -3.83
N LEU A 959 7.19 46.10 -4.13
CA LEU A 959 8.17 47.12 -3.75
C LEU A 959 8.21 48.25 -4.80
N PHE A 960 8.25 49.49 -4.33
CA PHE A 960 8.33 50.68 -5.17
C PHE A 960 9.69 51.36 -4.97
N LYS A 961 10.65 51.06 -5.84
CA LYS A 961 12.03 51.60 -5.73
C LYS A 961 12.10 53.02 -6.29
N GLU A 962 12.63 53.95 -5.49
CA GLU A 962 12.88 55.36 -5.86
C GLU A 962 14.29 55.82 -5.44
N LYS A 963 14.70 57.01 -5.89
CA LYS A 963 16.01 57.58 -5.53
C LYS A 963 15.91 58.23 -4.15
N THR A 964 16.50 57.60 -3.14
CA THR A 964 16.44 58.04 -1.75
C THR A 964 17.77 58.61 -1.30
N ASN A 965 17.74 59.78 -0.66
CA ASN A 965 18.92 60.39 -0.04
C ASN A 965 19.17 59.79 1.35
N LEU A 966 20.32 59.14 1.54
CA LEU A 966 20.65 58.46 2.80
C LEU A 966 20.83 59.41 3.98
N GLN A 967 21.32 60.63 3.74
CA GLN A 967 21.48 61.63 4.80
C GLN A 967 20.13 62.17 5.26
N GLU A 968 19.21 62.40 4.33
CA GLU A 968 17.85 62.83 4.65
C GLU A 968 17.08 61.73 5.39
N LEU A 969 17.15 60.48 4.89
CA LEU A 969 16.52 59.33 5.55
C LEU A 969 17.03 59.15 6.98
N ALA A 970 18.35 59.22 7.19
CA ALA A 970 18.93 59.11 8.52
C ALA A 970 18.52 60.28 9.43
N ALA A 971 18.56 61.52 8.93
CA ALA A 971 18.13 62.69 9.70
C ALA A 971 16.66 62.58 10.13
N GLU A 972 15.78 62.11 9.24
CA GLU A 972 14.38 61.86 9.56
C GLU A 972 14.21 60.78 10.62
N LEU A 973 14.88 59.63 10.47
CA LEU A 973 14.84 58.54 11.45
C LEU A 973 15.28 59.02 12.84
N ILE A 974 16.41 59.73 12.92
CA ILE A 974 16.94 60.28 14.15
C ILE A 974 15.97 61.31 14.76
N SER A 975 15.38 62.18 13.96
CA SER A 975 14.43 63.19 14.45
C SER A 975 13.19 62.57 15.13
N VAL A 976 12.71 61.44 14.61
CA VAL A 976 11.54 60.73 15.16
C VAL A 976 11.85 60.13 16.52
N ILE A 977 13.04 59.56 16.70
CA ILE A 977 13.41 58.85 17.93
C ILE A 977 14.09 59.73 18.98
N GLN A 978 14.57 60.92 18.60
CA GLN A 978 15.31 61.84 19.47
C GLN A 978 14.55 62.13 20.76
N PHE A 979 13.26 62.45 20.66
CA PHE A 979 12.43 62.79 21.81
C PHE A 979 12.30 61.62 22.81
N GLU A 980 12.10 60.39 22.31
CA GLU A 980 11.97 59.20 23.15
C GLU A 980 13.30 58.80 23.79
N SER A 981 14.41 58.97 23.05
CA SER A 981 15.77 58.77 23.56
C SER A 981 16.09 59.76 24.67
N ASP A 982 15.80 61.05 24.49
CA ASP A 982 16.03 62.11 25.46
C ASP A 982 15.18 61.93 26.73
N ALA A 983 13.92 61.52 26.57
CA ALA A 983 13.03 61.19 27.69
C ALA A 983 13.60 60.06 28.57
N LYS A 984 14.28 59.07 27.97
CA LYS A 984 15.00 58.01 28.68
C LYS A 984 16.46 58.36 29.04
N LYS A 985 16.95 59.55 28.66
CA LYS A 985 18.35 59.98 28.81
C LYS A 985 19.35 59.01 28.17
N LEU A 986 18.97 58.38 27.05
CA LEU A 986 19.84 57.53 26.26
C LEU A 986 20.67 58.39 25.30
N LYS A 987 21.94 58.03 25.11
CA LYS A 987 22.82 58.69 24.15
C LYS A 987 22.53 58.14 22.75
N LEU A 988 21.97 58.96 21.87
CA LEU A 988 21.72 58.59 20.48
C LEU A 988 22.91 58.99 19.60
N LEU A 989 23.43 58.02 18.85
CA LEU A 989 24.55 58.16 17.93
C LEU A 989 24.10 57.77 16.51
N TYR A 990 24.70 58.37 15.51
CA TYR A 990 24.58 57.89 14.13
C TYR A 990 25.91 58.04 13.40
N THR A 991 26.23 57.04 12.58
CA THR A 991 27.47 56.96 11.82
C THR A 991 27.11 56.64 10.38
N ILE A 992 27.37 57.59 9.46
CA ILE A 992 27.21 57.41 8.02
C ILE A 992 28.59 57.53 7.39
N ASP A 993 28.96 56.55 6.58
CA ASP A 993 30.26 56.53 5.90
C ASP A 993 30.32 57.58 4.77
N ASP A 994 31.39 58.38 4.73
CA ASP A 994 31.60 59.44 3.73
C ASP A 994 31.77 58.89 2.31
N LEU A 995 32.06 57.59 2.18
CA LEU A 995 32.23 56.87 0.91
C LEU A 995 30.91 56.49 0.25
N LEU A 996 29.76 56.65 0.93
CA LEU A 996 28.46 56.27 0.40
C LEU A 996 27.95 57.24 -0.67
N PRO A 997 27.24 56.74 -1.70
CA PRO A 997 26.58 57.62 -2.67
C PRO A 997 25.48 58.43 -1.99
N GLN A 998 25.34 59.69 -2.39
CA GLN A 998 24.33 60.59 -1.82
C GLN A 998 22.90 60.08 -2.04
N GLN A 999 22.65 59.30 -3.10
CA GLN A 999 21.35 58.70 -3.42
C GLN A 999 21.47 57.21 -3.76
N ILE A 1000 20.54 56.41 -3.28
CA ILE A 1000 20.41 54.97 -3.60
C ILE A 1000 19.05 54.64 -4.17
N LEU A 1001 18.93 53.55 -4.95
CA LEU A 1001 17.66 53.09 -5.51
C LEU A 1001 17.02 52.05 -4.60
N VAL A 1002 16.03 52.46 -3.80
CA VAL A 1002 15.40 51.61 -2.78
C VAL A 1002 13.93 51.97 -2.57
N ASP A 1003 13.14 51.09 -1.98
CA ASP A 1003 11.81 51.46 -1.46
C ASP A 1003 11.99 52.18 -0.13
N GLU A 1004 11.96 53.52 -0.16
CA GLU A 1004 12.21 54.38 1.00
C GLU A 1004 11.27 54.07 2.16
N VAL A 1005 9.99 53.87 1.85
CA VAL A 1005 8.94 53.64 2.85
C VAL A 1005 9.19 52.34 3.59
N ARG A 1006 9.52 51.25 2.87
CA ARG A 1006 9.81 49.95 3.49
C ARG A 1006 11.14 49.93 4.22
N LEU A 1007 12.17 50.58 3.69
CA LEU A 1007 13.45 50.71 4.37
C LEU A 1007 13.31 51.50 5.68
N LYS A 1008 12.56 52.61 5.66
CA LYS A 1008 12.26 53.42 6.84
C LYS A 1008 11.45 52.62 7.87
N GLN A 1009 10.50 51.80 7.44
CA GLN A 1009 9.73 50.91 8.31
C GLN A 1009 10.63 49.90 9.05
N ILE A 1010 11.54 49.24 8.33
CA ILE A 1010 12.52 48.30 8.92
C ILE A 1010 13.38 49.01 9.96
N LEU A 1011 13.97 50.17 9.61
CA LEU A 1011 14.89 50.91 10.49
C LEU A 1011 14.19 51.50 11.72
N LEU A 1012 12.98 52.05 11.57
CA LEU A 1012 12.18 52.54 12.71
C LEU A 1012 11.82 51.40 13.67
N ASN A 1013 11.46 50.22 13.16
CA ASN A 1013 11.16 49.07 14.01
C ASN A 1013 12.41 48.60 14.79
N LEU A 1014 13.59 48.60 14.17
CA LEU A 1014 14.85 48.30 14.86
C LEU A 1014 15.20 49.36 15.93
N LEU A 1015 15.12 50.65 15.59
CA LEU A 1015 15.45 51.76 16.50
C LEU A 1015 14.49 51.86 17.69
N THR A 1016 13.19 51.67 17.46
CA THR A 1016 12.20 51.67 18.55
C THR A 1016 12.37 50.46 19.47
N ASN A 1017 12.75 49.29 18.94
CA ASN A 1017 13.13 48.14 19.77
C ASN A 1017 14.40 48.44 20.59
N ALA A 1018 15.41 49.07 20.01
CA ALA A 1018 16.62 49.49 20.73
C ALA A 1018 16.30 50.42 21.91
N ILE A 1019 15.44 51.44 21.70
CA ILE A 1019 15.00 52.37 22.77
C ILE A 1019 14.21 51.64 23.84
N LYS A 1020 13.34 50.73 23.43
CA LYS A 1020 12.46 49.98 24.32
C LYS A 1020 13.25 49.11 25.29
N PHE A 1021 14.28 48.40 24.79
CA PHE A 1021 15.05 47.42 25.56
C PHE A 1021 16.33 47.97 26.21
N THR A 1022 16.64 49.25 26.01
CA THR A 1022 17.74 49.94 26.68
C THR A 1022 17.20 50.88 27.77
N GLU A 1023 17.59 50.64 29.03
CA GLU A 1023 17.20 51.51 30.15
C GLU A 1023 18.21 52.64 30.40
N LYS A 1024 19.51 52.36 30.21
CA LYS A 1024 20.62 53.32 30.33
C LYS A 1024 21.72 52.92 29.34
N GLY A 1025 22.38 53.89 28.72
CA GLY A 1025 23.48 53.65 27.79
C GLY A 1025 23.29 54.38 26.47
N GLU A 1026 23.68 53.73 25.37
CA GLU A 1026 23.68 54.32 24.03
C GLU A 1026 22.99 53.46 22.99
N ILE A 1027 22.48 54.13 21.95
CA ILE A 1027 21.89 53.53 20.76
C ILE A 1027 22.58 54.15 19.56
N GLU A 1028 22.99 53.35 18.60
CA GLU A 1028 23.74 53.79 17.42
C GLU A 1028 23.09 53.28 16.12
N LEU A 1029 22.79 54.19 15.19
CA LEU A 1029 22.46 53.87 13.80
C LEU A 1029 23.74 53.89 12.96
N ILE A 1030 24.03 52.80 12.26
CA ILE A 1030 25.25 52.65 11.46
C ILE A 1030 24.85 52.38 10.01
N ILE A 1031 25.35 53.21 9.08
CA ILE A 1031 25.21 53.03 7.64
C ILE A 1031 26.62 53.07 7.03
N LYS A 1032 27.08 51.94 6.48
CA LYS A 1032 28.46 51.79 5.98
C LYS A 1032 28.52 51.05 4.66
N GLN A 1033 29.51 51.36 3.84
CA GLN A 1033 29.80 50.57 2.63
C GLN A 1033 30.61 49.33 3.00
N VAL A 1034 30.19 48.14 2.53
CA VAL A 1034 30.89 46.88 2.78
C VAL A 1034 31.72 46.45 1.57
N TYR A 1035 31.21 46.65 0.36
CA TYR A 1035 31.87 46.17 -0.87
C TYR A 1035 31.40 46.95 -2.10
N GLU A 1036 32.31 47.17 -3.06
CA GLU A 1036 32.01 47.79 -4.37
C GLU A 1036 32.61 46.95 -5.50
N ARG A 1037 31.77 46.50 -6.44
CA ARG A 1037 32.25 45.82 -7.66
C ARG A 1037 31.22 45.94 -8.79
N ASN A 1038 31.68 46.29 -9.99
CA ASN A 1038 30.89 46.27 -11.23
C ASN A 1038 29.51 46.97 -11.14
N ASN A 1039 29.46 48.25 -10.73
CA ASN A 1039 28.23 49.05 -10.65
C ASN A 1039 27.14 48.54 -9.66
N SER A 1040 27.50 47.69 -8.70
CA SER A 1040 26.64 47.35 -7.56
C SER A 1040 27.40 47.59 -6.26
N GLN A 1041 26.76 48.28 -5.32
CA GLN A 1041 27.33 48.55 -3.99
C GLN A 1041 26.54 47.78 -2.94
N ILE A 1042 27.24 47.23 -1.96
CA ILE A 1042 26.61 46.59 -0.80
C ILE A 1042 26.73 47.55 0.38
N ILE A 1043 25.58 47.99 0.89
CA ILE A 1043 25.47 48.90 2.03
C ILE A 1043 24.96 48.12 3.23
N LEU A 1044 25.70 48.21 4.34
CA LEU A 1044 25.31 47.68 5.64
C LEU A 1044 24.49 48.72 6.38
N PHE A 1045 23.33 48.30 6.85
CA PHE A 1045 22.52 49.03 7.82
C PHE A 1045 22.54 48.25 9.13
N ALA A 1046 22.88 48.91 10.23
CA ALA A 1046 22.88 48.29 11.55
C ALA A 1046 22.33 49.23 12.62
N VAL A 1047 21.62 48.66 13.58
CA VAL A 1047 21.17 49.34 14.79
C VAL A 1047 21.76 48.60 15.99
N ARG A 1048 22.58 49.30 16.76
CA ARG A 1048 23.25 48.79 17.95
C ARG A 1048 22.66 49.42 19.19
N ASP A 1049 22.40 48.61 20.21
CA ASP A 1049 21.95 49.02 21.53
C ASP A 1049 22.84 48.43 22.62
N THR A 1050 22.89 49.07 23.79
CA THR A 1050 23.57 48.56 24.99
C THR A 1050 22.58 48.07 26.05
N GLY A 1051 21.45 47.51 25.61
CA GLY A 1051 20.34 47.07 26.44
C GLY A 1051 20.52 45.67 27.04
N ILE A 1052 19.40 45.00 27.30
CA ILE A 1052 19.37 43.72 28.03
C ILE A 1052 20.04 42.54 27.32
N GLY A 1053 20.27 42.62 26.00
CA GLY A 1053 20.73 41.51 25.18
C GLY A 1053 19.72 40.36 25.07
N ILE A 1054 20.01 39.39 24.21
CA ILE A 1054 19.11 38.26 23.88
C ILE A 1054 19.86 36.94 24.08
N GLU A 1055 19.25 36.00 24.80
CA GLU A 1055 19.82 34.67 25.06
C GLU A 1055 19.99 33.87 23.74
N PRO A 1056 21.10 33.13 23.55
CA PRO A 1056 21.32 32.30 22.35
C PRO A 1056 20.17 31.35 22.00
N SER A 1057 19.46 30.83 23.01
CA SER A 1057 18.31 29.93 22.82
C SER A 1057 17.13 30.59 22.08
N GLN A 1058 17.08 31.93 22.05
CA GLN A 1058 16.00 32.73 21.48
C GLN A 1058 16.37 33.36 20.13
N HIS A 1059 17.64 33.29 19.70
CA HIS A 1059 18.13 34.00 18.50
C HIS A 1059 17.36 33.64 17.22
N GLN A 1060 16.96 32.38 17.05
CA GLN A 1060 16.13 31.97 15.89
C GLN A 1060 14.64 32.26 16.09
N LYS A 1061 14.15 32.13 17.33
CA LYS A 1061 12.72 32.25 17.67
C LYS A 1061 12.18 33.67 17.52
N ILE A 1062 13.00 34.69 17.75
CA ILE A 1062 12.58 36.10 17.67
C ILE A 1062 12.19 36.56 16.25
N PHE A 1063 12.52 35.78 15.21
CA PHE A 1063 12.12 36.04 13.84
C PHE A 1063 10.82 35.32 13.45
N GLU A 1064 10.33 34.38 14.27
CA GLU A 1064 9.07 33.67 14.05
C GLU A 1064 7.86 34.57 14.37
N ALA A 1065 6.80 34.45 13.57
CA ALA A 1065 5.60 35.26 13.74
C ALA A 1065 4.94 35.00 15.10
N PHE A 1066 4.56 36.07 15.80
CA PHE A 1066 3.88 36.05 17.11
C PHE A 1066 4.74 35.48 18.26
N THR A 1067 6.02 35.24 18.05
CA THR A 1067 6.92 34.71 19.07
C THR A 1067 7.57 35.85 19.87
N GLN A 1068 7.66 35.70 21.20
CA GLN A 1068 8.31 36.64 22.11
C GLN A 1068 9.28 35.89 23.02
N ALA A 1069 10.42 36.50 23.32
CA ALA A 1069 11.56 35.83 23.97
C ALA A 1069 11.29 35.32 25.40
N ASP A 1070 10.39 35.92 26.20
CA ASP A 1070 10.10 35.47 27.57
C ASP A 1070 8.81 36.05 28.21
N LEU A 1071 8.16 35.30 29.12
CA LEU A 1071 6.96 35.76 29.87
C LEU A 1071 7.24 36.95 30.81
N SER A 1072 8.50 37.11 31.24
CA SER A 1072 8.96 38.20 32.12
C SER A 1072 9.17 39.52 31.34
N THR A 1073 9.65 39.44 30.09
CA THR A 1073 9.82 40.56 29.18
C THR A 1073 8.48 41.01 28.58
N THR A 1074 7.52 40.11 28.33
CA THR A 1074 6.15 40.44 27.90
C THR A 1074 5.42 41.34 28.91
N LYS A 1075 5.58 41.10 30.22
CA LYS A 1075 4.96 41.92 31.28
C LYS A 1075 5.61 43.30 31.46
N ARG A 1076 6.90 43.44 31.13
CA ARG A 1076 7.69 44.67 31.37
C ARG A 1076 7.75 45.60 30.14
N PHE A 1077 7.72 45.06 28.92
CA PHE A 1077 7.94 45.86 27.70
C PHE A 1077 6.85 45.72 26.62
N GLY A 1078 5.97 44.70 26.63
CA GLY A 1078 4.85 44.54 25.66
C GLY A 1078 5.28 44.33 24.19
N GLY A 1079 4.33 44.21 23.25
CA GLY A 1079 4.57 44.07 21.78
C GLY A 1079 3.72 42.98 21.10
N THR A 1080 3.65 42.95 19.77
CA THR A 1080 2.90 41.92 18.98
C THR A 1080 3.75 40.72 18.56
N GLY A 1081 5.08 40.84 18.58
CA GLY A 1081 5.99 39.84 18.02
C GLY A 1081 5.99 39.81 16.48
N LEU A 1082 5.37 40.79 15.81
CA LEU A 1082 5.30 40.83 14.34
C LEU A 1082 6.37 41.72 13.70
N GLY A 1083 6.86 42.75 14.39
CA GLY A 1083 7.75 43.75 13.78
C GLY A 1083 9.03 43.16 13.19
N LEU A 1084 9.75 42.31 13.93
CA LEU A 1084 10.98 41.67 13.42
C LEU A 1084 10.70 40.68 12.28
N THR A 1085 9.59 39.93 12.37
CA THR A 1085 9.15 39.02 11.30
C THR A 1085 8.81 39.78 10.02
N ILE A 1086 8.04 40.89 10.12
CA ILE A 1086 7.71 41.76 8.98
C ILE A 1086 8.99 42.37 8.40
N SER A 1087 9.90 42.84 9.25
CA SER A 1087 11.18 43.41 8.81
C SER A 1087 12.01 42.38 8.03
N ASN A 1088 12.08 41.14 8.53
CA ASN A 1088 12.81 40.06 7.86
C ASN A 1088 12.14 39.66 6.54
N GLN A 1089 10.81 39.60 6.46
CA GLN A 1089 10.11 39.28 5.20
C GLN A 1089 10.18 40.43 4.18
N LEU A 1090 10.16 41.69 4.61
CA LEU A 1090 10.41 42.83 3.74
C LEU A 1090 11.84 42.78 3.17
N LEU A 1091 12.82 42.43 4.01
CA LEU A 1091 14.20 42.23 3.56
C LEU A 1091 14.32 41.08 2.57
N GLN A 1092 13.58 39.97 2.75
CA GLN A 1092 13.54 38.87 1.77
C GLN A 1092 13.01 39.33 0.41
N LEU A 1093 11.99 40.21 0.37
CA LEU A 1093 11.52 40.82 -0.88
C LEU A 1093 12.57 41.77 -1.50
N MET A 1094 13.49 42.28 -0.70
CA MET A 1094 14.62 43.13 -1.11
C MET A 1094 15.91 42.32 -1.33
N ASP A 1095 15.81 40.99 -1.47
CA ASP A 1095 16.93 40.06 -1.64
C ASP A 1095 17.98 40.13 -0.50
N SER A 1096 17.53 40.33 0.74
CA SER A 1096 18.34 40.47 1.95
C SER A 1096 17.72 39.72 3.14
N GLU A 1097 18.41 39.71 4.27
CA GLU A 1097 17.96 39.06 5.51
C GLU A 1097 18.42 39.84 6.74
N LEU A 1098 17.63 39.78 7.81
CA LEU A 1098 17.97 40.40 9.08
C LEU A 1098 18.87 39.48 9.92
N LYS A 1099 20.00 39.99 10.36
CA LYS A 1099 20.99 39.28 11.18
C LYS A 1099 21.10 39.91 12.57
N LEU A 1100 21.55 39.10 13.54
CA LEU A 1100 21.69 39.48 14.94
C LEU A 1100 23.06 39.11 15.49
N LEU A 1101 23.67 40.04 16.23
CA LEU A 1101 24.73 39.78 17.20
C LEU A 1101 24.25 40.26 18.57
N SER A 1102 24.17 39.39 19.57
CA SER A 1102 23.65 39.77 20.89
C SER A 1102 24.24 38.91 22.00
N GLU A 1103 24.54 39.56 23.12
CA GLU A 1103 25.02 38.90 24.34
C GLU A 1103 24.29 39.49 25.56
N VAL A 1104 23.79 38.61 26.42
CA VAL A 1104 22.94 38.98 27.56
C VAL A 1104 23.67 39.96 28.49
N GLY A 1105 23.02 41.10 28.77
CA GLY A 1105 23.53 42.17 29.62
C GLY A 1105 24.52 43.13 28.96
N THR A 1106 24.88 42.92 27.69
CA THR A 1106 25.80 43.79 26.94
C THR A 1106 25.11 44.57 25.83
N GLY A 1107 24.01 44.05 25.28
CA GLY A 1107 23.21 44.70 24.24
C GLY A 1107 23.03 43.84 22.99
N SER A 1108 22.46 44.42 21.93
CA SER A 1108 22.24 43.74 20.65
C SER A 1108 22.63 44.62 19.46
N THR A 1109 23.00 43.98 18.37
CA THR A 1109 23.20 44.63 17.06
C THR A 1109 22.40 43.86 16.02
N PHE A 1110 21.35 44.49 15.53
CA PHE A 1110 20.58 44.01 14.39
C PHE A 1110 21.11 44.66 13.11
N TYR A 1111 21.39 43.87 12.08
CA TYR A 1111 21.97 44.38 10.85
C TYR A 1111 21.52 43.62 9.61
N PHE A 1112 21.58 44.28 8.47
CA PHE A 1112 21.29 43.68 7.16
C PHE A 1112 22.09 44.39 6.07
N GLU A 1113 22.26 43.71 4.93
CA GLU A 1113 23.04 44.19 3.80
C GLU A 1113 22.13 44.35 2.58
N LEU A 1114 22.07 45.55 2.01
CA LEU A 1114 21.32 45.80 0.78
C LEU A 1114 22.27 45.97 -0.39
N LYS A 1115 21.95 45.28 -1.48
CA LYS A 1115 22.56 45.50 -2.79
C LYS A 1115 21.79 46.60 -3.51
N VAL A 1116 22.45 47.73 -3.75
CA VAL A 1116 21.87 48.92 -4.40
C VAL A 1116 22.50 49.21 -5.75
#